data_AF-A0A7X7KVT2-F1
#
_entry.id   AF-A0A7X7KVT2-F1
#
_cell.length_a   1.000
_cell.length_b   1.000
_cell.length_c   1.000
_cell.angle_alpha   90.00
_cell.angle_beta   90.00
_cell.angle_gamma   90.00
#
_symmetry.space_group_name_H-M   'P 1'
#
loop_
_entity.id
_entity.type
_entity.pdbx_description
1 polymer ?
#
loop_
_entity_poly.entity_id
_entity_poly.type
_entity_poly.pdbx_seq_one_letter_code
_entity_poly.pdbx_strand_id
1 'polypeptide(L)'
;DVPRDGDYQLWVRYLEIQSVRGPFALSVHQAGERRGERVFDLKPLSGAQGYGRFVWDAMPVTLTAGQATLTMEKRARDGTAAGKLSTVGHSRQVDGFALSDDPDYRPKTADLYPPLWVKARLLADHPAPSVIHLFGRNGGGGSSENGYYTGHRSLDRRGLSGSLVPRKGMMLAAGESSAWGDISRMMDYHGNNVIRFNAITGWNQTLVGASFELQFADAPDDAAVFKRVIRSGSGCGLLVTINQEKRIVRDELDWSREALAAARALPPPVGRRATRFSLATGLALSYDNSIRETLDNELEVLGRLGFSGLGTLDGDFLARGFRRPRVGHFILLSSYLGPDRCFSLPNTNRLHQALGAFGEQLAALGPETEVASVDFMDEPSSTPLIHLTTCTNCIAGFRHYLRERQGLTPATFGHVSWDTVAPVTNRAQAVLYHWTQRYRSQVFADFFKRGTEILQAKVPDVRTSVNYNMSLSYGGNMLRNGVDWFLTQEEGLTHGWHEDWLNFGGTFQFCGYLVDFQRAAARKRRQQYGMYNILGGRQPWDIMVKSAAEIGHGVTALHYFNYGPAYSIASDANSHRHELYPALARINHAIGEVEDEIVDGTVPPSRIAMLYSHSTDIWTADAVSLHGKERQNFWLLLRHLGLPVEIVAEDEVAAGALAGYDILVLHGSHIARAAADTLVPWVQAGGKLYLGAGSGLADEYNAPLDLRARLGLPPGTFTVEALPGQGSSFHRLKVLASVQTEAGPLAAVCGLHRLEPWPDAEVLGTFADGRPALLAGPVGRGRVIASGFFPGIGYVRGGAEKRQARDAAITYNPPEFPAVYRAYFDKLMTSFGAVAPVACSHPLVEVNRIQSPHGLLLVLSNWSGRPLES
;
A
#
# COMPACT_ATOMS: atom_id res chain seq x y z
N ASP A 1 -9.72 -38.35 23.29
CA ASP A 1 -9.76 -39.33 24.39
C ASP A 1 -8.89 -38.91 25.54
N VAL A 2 -9.33 -39.17 26.77
CA VAL A 2 -8.55 -39.00 28.00
C VAL A 2 -7.93 -40.36 28.32
N PRO A 3 -6.60 -40.48 28.43
CA PRO A 3 -5.94 -41.78 28.51
C PRO A 3 -6.07 -42.46 29.87
N ARG A 4 -6.19 -41.69 30.96
CA ARG A 4 -6.28 -42.18 32.34
C ARG A 4 -6.98 -41.18 33.23
N ASP A 5 -7.42 -41.62 34.41
CA ASP A 5 -7.93 -40.71 35.43
C ASP A 5 -6.81 -39.78 35.91
N GLY A 6 -7.09 -38.49 36.06
CA GLY A 6 -6.11 -37.54 36.58
C GLY A 6 -6.48 -36.08 36.43
N ASP A 7 -5.59 -35.23 36.95
CA ASP A 7 -5.61 -33.79 36.74
C ASP A 7 -4.85 -33.45 35.47
N TYR A 8 -5.46 -32.63 34.62
CA TYR A 8 -4.93 -32.22 33.34
C TYR A 8 -4.94 -30.71 33.19
N GLN A 9 -4.03 -30.21 32.37
CA GLN A 9 -4.13 -28.89 31.74
C GLN A 9 -4.70 -29.08 30.33
N LEU A 10 -5.89 -28.51 30.09
CA LEU A 10 -6.42 -28.35 28.74
C LEU A 10 -5.94 -27.02 28.17
N TRP A 11 -5.02 -27.10 27.22
CA TRP A 11 -4.50 -25.99 26.46
C TRP A 11 -5.38 -25.70 25.25
N VAL A 12 -5.56 -24.41 24.95
CA VAL A 12 -6.21 -23.92 23.74
C VAL A 12 -5.31 -22.90 23.06
N ARG A 13 -5.14 -23.04 21.75
CA ARG A 13 -4.41 -22.09 20.91
C ARG A 13 -5.39 -21.19 20.18
N TYR A 14 -5.16 -19.89 20.25
CA TYR A 14 -5.99 -18.92 19.55
C TYR A 14 -5.24 -17.67 19.12
N LEU A 15 -5.75 -17.04 18.05
CA LEU A 15 -5.23 -15.77 17.56
C LEU A 15 -5.65 -14.64 18.50
N GLU A 16 -4.66 -14.07 19.18
CA GLU A 16 -4.79 -12.85 19.95
C GLU A 16 -4.55 -11.64 19.04
N ILE A 17 -5.46 -10.66 19.06
CA ILE A 17 -5.33 -9.39 18.34
C ILE A 17 -5.33 -8.24 19.35
N GLN A 18 -4.33 -7.37 19.29
CA GLN A 18 -4.14 -6.32 20.29
C GLN A 18 -5.31 -5.31 20.33
N SER A 19 -5.85 -4.94 19.17
CA SER A 19 -6.87 -3.90 19.03
C SER A 19 -8.32 -4.42 19.11
N VAL A 20 -8.52 -5.74 19.07
CA VAL A 20 -9.84 -6.36 18.98
C VAL A 20 -9.85 -7.65 19.78
N ARG A 21 -10.81 -7.79 20.69
CA ARG A 21 -11.05 -9.04 21.41
C ARG A 21 -12.28 -9.78 20.90
N GLY A 22 -12.18 -11.09 20.86
CA GLY A 22 -13.29 -12.00 20.74
C GLY A 22 -13.24 -13.05 21.86
N PRO A 23 -13.78 -12.74 23.05
CA PRO A 23 -13.89 -13.73 24.11
C PRO A 23 -14.73 -14.94 23.70
N PHE A 24 -14.37 -16.11 24.21
CA PHE A 24 -15.12 -17.34 24.03
C PHE A 24 -15.00 -18.21 25.28
N ALA A 25 -16.07 -18.93 25.62
CA ALA A 25 -16.04 -19.94 26.66
C ALA A 25 -15.66 -21.28 26.05
N LEU A 26 -14.76 -22.00 26.71
CA LEU A 26 -14.47 -23.40 26.42
C LEU A 26 -14.89 -24.20 27.66
N SER A 27 -15.75 -25.19 27.44
CA SER A 27 -16.20 -26.11 28.48
C SER A 27 -15.89 -27.55 28.10
N VAL A 28 -15.57 -28.37 29.11
CA VAL A 28 -15.31 -29.81 28.95
C VAL A 28 -16.43 -30.57 29.62
N HIS A 29 -17.01 -31.54 28.93
CA HIS A 29 -18.09 -32.39 29.42
C HIS A 29 -17.68 -33.86 29.34
N GLN A 30 -18.04 -34.66 30.34
CA GLN A 30 -17.80 -36.09 30.36
C GLN A 30 -18.99 -36.80 31.01
N ALA A 31 -19.49 -37.86 30.39
CA ALA A 31 -20.70 -38.57 30.84
C ALA A 31 -21.92 -37.65 31.08
N GLY A 32 -22.05 -36.57 30.29
CA GLY A 32 -23.13 -35.59 30.43
C GLY A 32 -22.93 -34.52 31.51
N GLU A 33 -21.84 -34.59 32.29
CA GLU A 33 -21.50 -33.62 33.33
C GLU A 33 -20.41 -32.65 32.86
N ARG A 34 -20.56 -31.35 33.20
CA ARG A 34 -19.53 -30.34 32.93
C ARG A 34 -18.39 -30.47 33.94
N ARG A 35 -17.21 -30.86 33.46
CA ARG A 35 -15.97 -31.06 34.24
C ARG A 35 -15.18 -29.76 34.45
N GLY A 36 -15.30 -28.81 33.54
CA GLY A 36 -14.63 -27.51 33.66
C GLY A 36 -15.13 -26.50 32.62
N GLU A 37 -14.97 -25.21 32.91
CA GLU A 37 -15.25 -24.11 31.99
C GLU A 37 -14.35 -22.91 32.28
N ARG A 38 -13.84 -22.27 31.23
CA ARG A 38 -13.14 -20.98 31.33
C ARG A 38 -13.49 -20.10 30.13
N VAL A 39 -13.58 -18.79 30.37
CA VAL A 39 -13.67 -17.79 29.30
C VAL A 39 -12.27 -17.29 28.95
N PHE A 40 -11.92 -17.43 27.68
CA PHE A 40 -10.65 -17.04 27.09
C PHE A 40 -10.76 -15.70 26.38
N ASP A 41 -9.61 -15.12 26.03
CA ASP A 41 -9.50 -13.89 25.26
C ASP A 41 -10.17 -12.65 25.92
N LEU A 42 -10.25 -12.59 27.27
CA LEU A 42 -10.78 -11.43 28.00
C LEU A 42 -9.76 -10.29 28.15
N LYS A 43 -8.50 -10.65 28.43
CA LYS A 43 -7.33 -9.75 28.47
C LYS A 43 -6.20 -10.29 27.59
N PRO A 44 -5.31 -9.45 27.05
CA PRO A 44 -4.20 -9.95 26.27
C PRO A 44 -3.24 -10.74 27.17
N LEU A 45 -2.78 -11.89 26.70
CA LEU A 45 -1.76 -12.75 27.30
C LEU A 45 -0.36 -12.30 26.90
N SER A 46 -0.16 -11.86 25.65
CA SER A 46 1.11 -11.34 25.19
C SER A 46 1.12 -9.82 25.22
N GLY A 47 2.19 -9.22 25.74
CA GLY A 47 2.46 -7.79 25.58
C GLY A 47 3.02 -7.43 24.19
N ALA A 48 2.91 -8.34 23.22
CA ALA A 48 3.56 -8.21 21.92
C ALA A 48 2.86 -7.13 21.06
N GLN A 49 3.67 -6.38 20.31
CA GLN A 49 3.21 -5.35 19.37
C GLN A 49 2.97 -6.00 17.99
N GLY A 50 1.81 -5.75 17.37
CA GLY A 50 1.51 -6.25 16.02
C GLY A 50 0.01 -6.42 15.72
N TYR A 51 -0.32 -6.88 14.51
CA TYR A 51 -1.72 -7.06 14.06
C TYR A 51 -2.40 -8.28 14.71
N GLY A 52 -1.65 -9.32 15.11
CA GLY A 52 -2.14 -10.46 15.88
C GLY A 52 -1.11 -11.60 15.98
N ARG A 53 -1.21 -12.45 17.01
CA ARG A 53 -0.30 -13.58 17.28
C ARG A 53 -1.07 -14.79 17.84
N PHE A 54 -0.77 -15.99 17.37
CA PHE A 54 -1.28 -17.20 18.03
C PHE A 54 -0.61 -17.41 19.40
N VAL A 55 -1.44 -17.58 20.43
CA VAL A 55 -1.01 -17.78 21.83
C VAL A 55 -1.65 -19.04 22.39
N TRP A 56 -0.96 -19.67 23.35
CA TRP A 56 -1.48 -20.78 24.14
C TRP A 56 -1.95 -20.29 25.50
N ASP A 57 -3.19 -20.64 25.87
CA ASP A 57 -3.75 -20.46 27.21
C ASP A 57 -4.26 -21.82 27.70
N ALA A 58 -4.56 -21.96 28.99
CA ALA A 58 -4.95 -23.24 29.56
C ALA A 58 -6.12 -23.13 30.53
N MET A 59 -6.78 -24.25 30.81
CA MET A 59 -7.57 -24.40 32.03
C MET A 59 -7.27 -25.74 32.70
N PRO A 60 -7.10 -25.76 34.04
CA PRO A 60 -7.02 -27.01 34.77
C PRO A 60 -8.38 -27.73 34.72
N VAL A 61 -8.34 -29.05 34.57
CA VAL A 61 -9.53 -29.90 34.56
C VAL A 61 -9.19 -31.29 35.07
N THR A 62 -10.05 -31.86 35.92
CA THR A 62 -9.95 -33.25 36.37
C THR A 62 -10.85 -34.12 35.49
N LEU A 63 -10.28 -35.16 34.89
CA LEU A 63 -10.97 -36.02 33.93
C LEU A 63 -10.76 -37.50 34.28
N THR A 64 -11.76 -38.32 33.94
CA THR A 64 -11.63 -39.79 33.99
C THR A 64 -11.22 -40.32 32.63
N ALA A 65 -10.65 -41.53 32.57
CA ALA A 65 -10.35 -42.23 31.35
C ALA A 65 -11.59 -42.34 30.45
N GLY A 66 -11.42 -42.11 29.15
CA GLY A 66 -12.48 -42.21 28.15
C GLY A 66 -12.77 -40.89 27.42
N GLN A 67 -13.98 -40.80 26.84
CA GLN A 67 -14.36 -39.68 25.97
C GLN A 67 -14.75 -38.45 26.78
N ALA A 68 -14.27 -37.28 26.35
CA ALA A 68 -14.68 -35.98 26.83
C ALA A 68 -15.04 -35.08 25.64
N THR A 69 -16.09 -34.28 25.78
CA THR A 69 -16.60 -33.38 24.75
C THR A 69 -16.20 -31.96 25.07
N LEU A 70 -15.58 -31.27 24.11
CA LEU A 70 -15.29 -29.85 24.19
C LEU A 70 -16.42 -29.05 23.54
N THR A 71 -16.96 -28.06 24.26
CA THR A 71 -17.97 -27.14 23.73
C THR A 71 -17.42 -25.72 23.79
N MET A 72 -17.48 -25.02 22.65
CA MET A 72 -17.08 -23.63 22.53
C MET A 72 -18.28 -22.71 22.31
N GLU A 73 -18.36 -21.62 23.08
CA GLU A 73 -19.43 -20.64 22.97
C GLU A 73 -18.85 -19.23 22.81
N LYS A 74 -19.46 -18.42 21.93
CA LYS A 74 -19.07 -17.02 21.78
C LYS A 74 -19.47 -16.23 23.03
N ARG A 75 -18.57 -15.39 23.52
CA ARG A 75 -18.84 -14.46 24.63
C ARG A 75 -18.65 -13.01 24.18
N ALA A 76 -19.37 -12.11 24.84
CA ALA A 76 -19.23 -10.67 24.67
C ALA A 76 -17.90 -10.16 25.25
N ARG A 77 -17.56 -8.89 25.02
CA ARG A 77 -16.28 -8.31 25.49
C ARG A 77 -16.11 -8.34 27.02
N ASP A 78 -17.21 -8.34 27.75
CA ASP A 78 -17.23 -8.47 29.21
C ASP A 78 -17.25 -9.94 29.69
N GLY A 79 -17.23 -10.91 28.77
CA GLY A 79 -17.27 -12.34 29.05
C GLY A 79 -18.67 -12.95 29.17
N THR A 80 -19.73 -12.15 29.06
CA THR A 80 -21.11 -12.65 29.24
C THR A 80 -21.68 -13.27 27.97
N ALA A 81 -22.74 -14.08 28.13
CA ALA A 81 -23.49 -14.68 27.02
C ALA A 81 -24.49 -13.70 26.37
N ALA A 82 -24.99 -12.72 27.13
CA ALA A 82 -26.05 -11.80 26.70
C ALA A 82 -25.56 -10.51 26.02
N GLY A 83 -24.25 -10.25 26.03
CA GLY A 83 -23.68 -9.02 25.49
C GLY A 83 -23.44 -9.02 23.98
N LYS A 84 -23.05 -7.86 23.44
CA LYS A 84 -22.74 -7.69 22.01
C LYS A 84 -21.47 -8.46 21.63
N LEU A 85 -21.61 -9.44 20.74
CA LEU A 85 -20.49 -10.21 20.20
C LEU A 85 -19.62 -9.36 19.26
N SER A 86 -18.31 -9.63 19.27
CA SER A 86 -17.41 -9.07 18.26
C SER A 86 -17.74 -9.68 16.89
N THR A 87 -17.92 -8.83 15.89
CA THR A 87 -18.21 -9.19 14.49
C THR A 87 -16.98 -9.13 13.59
N VAL A 88 -15.79 -8.93 14.17
CA VAL A 88 -14.53 -8.89 13.41
C VAL A 88 -14.16 -10.31 12.99
N GLY A 89 -13.97 -10.53 11.68
CA GLY A 89 -13.77 -11.87 11.09
C GLY A 89 -12.52 -12.62 11.56
N HIS A 90 -11.56 -11.93 12.17
CA HIS A 90 -10.33 -12.53 12.72
C HIS A 90 -10.36 -12.68 14.25
N SER A 91 -11.48 -12.40 14.91
CA SER A 91 -11.63 -12.66 16.35
C SER A 91 -12.10 -14.10 16.60
N ARG A 92 -11.65 -14.74 17.69
CA ARG A 92 -11.99 -16.16 18.03
C ARG A 92 -11.46 -17.19 17.05
N GLN A 93 -10.28 -16.97 16.45
CA GLN A 93 -9.64 -18.02 15.65
C GLN A 93 -8.93 -18.99 16.58
N VAL A 94 -9.59 -20.13 16.87
CA VAL A 94 -9.01 -21.26 17.60
C VAL A 94 -8.59 -22.31 16.58
N ASP A 95 -7.33 -22.74 16.65
CA ASP A 95 -6.74 -23.68 15.68
C ASP A 95 -6.16 -24.95 16.33
N GLY A 96 -6.11 -25.02 17.67
CA GLY A 96 -5.55 -26.20 18.35
C GLY A 96 -5.97 -26.37 19.80
N PHE A 97 -5.99 -27.62 20.25
CA PHE A 97 -6.15 -28.02 21.64
C PHE A 97 -5.06 -29.04 22.00
N ALA A 98 -4.57 -29.00 23.25
CA ALA A 98 -3.68 -30.01 23.78
C ALA A 98 -4.08 -30.37 25.21
N LEU A 99 -4.03 -31.65 25.56
CA LEU A 99 -4.31 -32.14 26.90
C LEU A 99 -3.02 -32.72 27.48
N SER A 100 -2.61 -32.24 28.65
CA SER A 100 -1.38 -32.66 29.32
C SER A 100 -1.64 -32.96 30.79
N ASP A 101 -1.13 -34.08 31.28
CA ASP A 101 -1.11 -34.42 32.72
C ASP A 101 0.14 -33.86 33.43
N ASP A 102 1.08 -33.27 32.68
CA ASP A 102 2.18 -32.48 33.21
C ASP A 102 1.75 -31.01 33.39
N PRO A 103 1.74 -30.48 34.64
CA PRO A 103 1.35 -29.10 34.93
C PRO A 103 2.38 -28.06 34.46
N ASP A 104 3.63 -28.46 34.25
CA ASP A 104 4.71 -27.58 33.80
C ASP A 104 4.85 -27.57 32.27
N TYR A 105 4.23 -28.53 31.59
CA TYR A 105 4.22 -28.57 30.14
C TYR A 105 3.56 -27.33 29.54
N ARG A 106 4.19 -26.78 28.50
CA ARG A 106 3.69 -25.69 27.67
C ARG A 106 3.76 -26.14 26.22
N PRO A 107 2.62 -26.39 25.55
CA PRO A 107 2.64 -26.90 24.19
C PRO A 107 3.34 -25.95 23.22
N LYS A 108 4.08 -26.51 22.27
CA LYS A 108 4.41 -25.85 21.00
C LYS A 108 3.65 -26.55 19.89
N THR A 109 3.36 -25.83 18.81
CA THR A 109 2.65 -26.44 17.68
C THR A 109 3.45 -27.63 17.14
N ALA A 110 4.77 -27.51 17.08
CA ALA A 110 5.66 -28.60 16.64
C ALA A 110 5.59 -29.88 17.52
N ASP A 111 5.12 -29.81 18.77
CA ASP A 111 5.00 -31.01 19.62
C ASP A 111 3.78 -31.85 19.26
N LEU A 112 2.82 -31.30 18.49
CA LEU A 112 1.58 -31.97 18.09
C LEU A 112 1.70 -32.75 16.77
N TYR A 113 2.87 -32.71 16.13
CA TYR A 113 3.06 -33.24 14.78
C TYR A 113 4.37 -34.03 14.64
N PRO A 114 4.45 -34.98 13.68
CA PRO A 114 5.66 -35.76 13.48
C PRO A 114 6.88 -34.89 13.17
N PRO A 115 8.05 -35.21 13.73
CA PRO A 115 9.27 -34.45 13.47
C PRO A 115 9.66 -34.50 11.98
N LEU A 116 10.45 -33.52 11.57
CA LEU A 116 11.08 -33.52 10.24
C LEU A 116 12.58 -33.45 10.44
N TRP A 117 13.25 -34.52 10.01
CA TRP A 117 14.70 -34.64 10.16
C TRP A 117 15.39 -34.20 8.88
N VAL A 118 16.48 -33.47 9.04
CA VAL A 118 17.38 -33.11 7.93
C VAL A 118 18.82 -33.50 8.26
N LYS A 119 19.54 -33.97 7.25
CA LYS A 119 20.98 -34.21 7.30
C LYS A 119 21.65 -33.56 6.10
N ALA A 120 22.81 -32.95 6.31
CA ALA A 120 23.63 -32.40 5.25
C ALA A 120 24.85 -33.28 5.01
N ARG A 121 25.14 -33.61 3.74
CA ARG A 121 26.38 -34.26 3.32
C ARG A 121 27.17 -33.31 2.42
N LEU A 122 28.39 -32.97 2.81
CA LEU A 122 29.27 -32.20 1.93
C LEU A 122 29.81 -33.14 0.85
N LEU A 123 29.65 -32.77 -0.42
CA LEU A 123 30.10 -33.61 -1.53
C LEU A 123 31.63 -33.56 -1.67
N ALA A 124 32.19 -34.47 -2.47
CA ALA A 124 33.64 -34.61 -2.61
C ALA A 124 34.33 -33.36 -3.19
N ASP A 125 33.60 -32.60 -4.00
CA ASP A 125 34.02 -31.33 -4.61
C ASP A 125 33.73 -30.10 -3.75
N HIS A 126 33.31 -30.28 -2.49
CA HIS A 126 33.07 -29.16 -1.57
C HIS A 126 34.40 -28.43 -1.24
N PRO A 127 34.47 -27.09 -1.36
CA PRO A 127 35.74 -26.39 -1.50
C PRO A 127 36.53 -26.19 -0.19
N ALA A 128 35.86 -26.12 0.97
CA ALA A 128 36.51 -25.94 2.27
C ALA A 128 35.59 -26.41 3.41
N PRO A 129 36.13 -26.75 4.59
CA PRO A 129 35.29 -27.11 5.72
C PRO A 129 34.26 -26.03 6.08
N SER A 130 33.00 -26.42 6.28
CA SER A 130 31.90 -25.49 6.52
C SER A 130 30.79 -26.12 7.37
N VAL A 131 29.81 -25.31 7.78
CA VAL A 131 28.51 -25.78 8.27
C VAL A 131 27.42 -25.34 7.30
N ILE A 132 26.29 -26.05 7.27
CA ILE A 132 25.11 -25.59 6.52
C ILE A 132 24.24 -24.77 7.46
N HIS A 133 24.22 -23.46 7.26
CA HIS A 133 23.41 -22.50 8.00
C HIS A 133 21.99 -22.41 7.43
N LEU A 134 21.01 -22.37 8.33
CA LEU A 134 19.59 -22.32 8.06
C LEU A 134 19.00 -21.00 8.56
N PHE A 135 18.25 -20.33 7.70
CA PHE A 135 17.42 -19.18 8.07
C PHE A 135 16.29 -19.04 7.06
N GLY A 136 15.09 -18.69 7.52
CA GLY A 136 13.93 -18.66 6.66
C GLY A 136 12.77 -17.83 7.17
N ARG A 137 11.71 -17.81 6.36
CA ARG A 137 10.41 -17.22 6.68
C ARG A 137 9.42 -18.33 7.06
N ASN A 138 8.66 -18.10 8.13
CA ASN A 138 7.61 -19.01 8.55
C ASN A 138 6.37 -18.93 7.66
N GLY A 139 5.67 -20.06 7.48
CA GLY A 139 4.46 -20.16 6.65
C GLY A 139 3.30 -19.28 7.13
N GLY A 140 3.17 -19.07 8.44
CA GLY A 140 2.18 -18.16 9.05
C GLY A 140 2.62 -16.69 9.10
N GLY A 141 3.80 -16.34 8.57
CA GLY A 141 4.33 -14.98 8.57
C GLY A 141 4.33 -14.34 9.97
N GLY A 142 3.85 -13.10 10.08
CA GLY A 142 3.82 -12.38 11.36
C GLY A 142 2.89 -12.97 12.42
N SER A 143 1.90 -13.80 12.03
CA SER A 143 1.00 -14.48 12.97
C SER A 143 1.55 -15.77 13.57
N SER A 144 2.68 -16.26 13.04
CA SER A 144 3.41 -17.43 13.54
C SER A 144 3.69 -17.38 15.05
N GLU A 145 3.68 -18.53 15.72
CA GLU A 145 4.15 -18.64 17.11
C GLU A 145 5.65 -18.34 17.25
N ASN A 146 6.42 -18.66 16.20
CA ASN A 146 7.86 -18.45 16.05
C ASN A 146 8.19 -17.05 15.48
N GLY A 147 7.17 -16.23 15.18
CA GLY A 147 7.32 -14.93 14.55
C GLY A 147 7.59 -15.03 13.05
N TYR A 148 7.91 -13.90 12.41
CA TYR A 148 8.04 -13.85 10.95
C TYR A 148 9.16 -14.74 10.40
N TYR A 149 10.24 -14.93 11.17
CA TYR A 149 11.44 -15.65 10.76
C TYR A 149 11.69 -16.88 11.64
N THR A 150 12.27 -17.93 11.07
CA THR A 150 12.53 -19.23 11.72
C THR A 150 13.63 -19.18 12.79
N GLY A 151 14.34 -18.05 12.87
CA GLY A 151 15.60 -17.93 13.61
C GLY A 151 16.77 -18.62 12.90
N HIS A 152 17.99 -18.29 13.34
CA HIS A 152 19.23 -18.81 12.77
C HIS A 152 19.62 -20.15 13.38
N ARG A 153 19.96 -21.14 12.55
CA ARG A 153 20.50 -22.44 12.96
C ARG A 153 21.65 -22.88 12.06
N SER A 154 22.41 -23.89 12.46
CA SER A 154 23.39 -24.55 11.60
C SER A 154 23.36 -26.07 11.79
N LEU A 155 23.46 -26.82 10.69
CA LEU A 155 23.77 -28.24 10.68
C LEU A 155 25.29 -28.43 10.73
N ASP A 156 25.77 -28.99 11.83
CA ASP A 156 27.18 -29.24 12.09
C ASP A 156 27.40 -30.72 12.47
N ARG A 157 28.62 -31.10 12.88
CA ARG A 157 28.94 -32.49 13.30
C ARG A 157 28.00 -33.06 14.37
N ARG A 158 27.33 -32.22 15.18
CA ARG A 158 26.38 -32.64 16.22
C ARG A 158 24.91 -32.45 15.79
N GLY A 159 24.65 -32.13 14.53
CA GLY A 159 23.31 -31.90 14.02
C GLY A 159 22.92 -30.43 14.14
N LEU A 160 21.65 -30.15 14.47
CA LEU A 160 21.12 -28.79 14.50
C LEU A 160 21.62 -28.01 15.72
N SER A 161 22.15 -26.80 15.51
CA SER A 161 22.67 -25.92 16.55
C SER A 161 22.19 -24.48 16.40
N GLY A 162 22.11 -23.74 17.53
CA GLY A 162 21.58 -22.36 17.60
C GLY A 162 22.59 -21.22 17.51
N SER A 163 23.81 -21.47 17.05
CA SER A 163 24.87 -20.45 16.99
C SER A 163 24.87 -19.71 15.65
N LEU A 164 25.03 -18.37 15.68
CA LEU A 164 25.26 -17.55 14.48
C LEU A 164 26.64 -17.80 13.86
N VAL A 165 27.61 -18.19 14.68
CA VAL A 165 28.98 -18.49 14.25
C VAL A 165 29.19 -20.00 14.30
N PRO A 166 29.85 -20.61 13.30
CA PRO A 166 30.23 -22.02 13.37
C PRO A 166 31.03 -22.31 14.65
N ARG A 167 30.61 -23.34 15.40
CA ARG A 167 31.29 -23.72 16.64
C ARG A 167 32.66 -24.31 16.32
N LYS A 168 33.66 -23.98 17.15
CA LYS A 168 35.05 -24.46 16.98
C LYS A 168 35.06 -26.00 16.85
N GLY A 169 35.65 -26.50 15.76
CA GLY A 169 35.80 -27.93 15.49
C GLY A 169 34.53 -28.67 15.06
N MET A 170 33.40 -27.97 14.83
CA MET A 170 32.13 -28.59 14.45
C MET A 170 31.84 -28.54 12.94
N MET A 171 32.65 -27.83 12.16
CA MET A 171 32.53 -27.82 10.69
C MET A 171 32.78 -29.22 10.10
N LEU A 172 32.15 -29.47 8.96
CA LEU A 172 32.28 -30.69 8.17
C LEU A 172 33.32 -30.48 7.08
N ALA A 173 34.16 -31.47 6.80
CA ALA A 173 35.04 -31.50 5.63
C ALA A 173 34.33 -32.13 4.41
N ALA A 174 34.92 -32.01 3.23
CA ALA A 174 34.42 -32.66 2.02
C ALA A 174 34.26 -34.18 2.23
N GLY A 175 33.12 -34.72 1.81
CA GLY A 175 32.74 -36.13 2.05
C GLY A 175 32.11 -36.42 3.41
N GLU A 176 32.19 -35.52 4.40
CA GLU A 176 31.58 -35.70 5.71
C GLU A 176 30.07 -35.39 5.71
N SER A 177 29.35 -35.93 6.70
CA SER A 177 27.93 -35.66 6.93
C SER A 177 27.69 -35.08 8.33
N SER A 178 26.70 -34.20 8.46
CA SER A 178 26.17 -33.78 9.76
C SER A 178 25.52 -34.96 10.49
N ALA A 179 25.33 -34.85 11.80
CA ALA A 179 24.29 -35.66 12.44
C ALA A 179 22.90 -35.20 11.98
N TRP A 180 21.88 -36.02 12.22
CA TRP A 180 20.48 -35.68 11.96
C TRP A 180 20.03 -34.52 12.85
N GLY A 181 19.32 -33.54 12.28
CA GLY A 181 18.74 -32.42 12.99
C GLY A 181 17.23 -32.34 12.80
N ASP A 182 16.47 -32.29 13.90
CA ASP A 182 15.03 -32.04 13.85
C ASP A 182 14.76 -30.55 13.64
N ILE A 183 14.23 -30.20 12.48
CA ILE A 183 13.91 -28.82 12.09
C ILE A 183 12.45 -28.45 12.33
N SER A 184 11.59 -29.39 12.75
CA SER A 184 10.15 -29.13 12.97
C SER A 184 9.92 -27.97 13.94
N ARG A 185 10.70 -27.92 15.02
CA ARG A 185 10.63 -26.89 16.08
C ARG A 185 11.15 -25.52 15.66
N MET A 186 11.78 -25.40 14.50
CA MET A 186 12.30 -24.15 13.97
C MET A 186 11.25 -23.37 13.16
N MET A 187 10.19 -24.05 12.71
CA MET A 187 9.29 -23.54 11.69
C MET A 187 7.83 -23.66 12.11
N ASP A 188 6.94 -23.00 11.36
CA ASP A 188 5.51 -23.22 11.54
C ASP A 188 5.09 -24.58 10.98
N TYR A 189 4.04 -25.14 11.57
CA TYR A 189 3.43 -26.34 11.03
C TYR A 189 2.62 -26.07 9.75
N HIS A 190 1.87 -24.97 9.73
CA HIS A 190 0.99 -24.60 8.62
C HIS A 190 1.68 -23.72 7.57
N GLY A 191 1.23 -23.87 6.33
CA GLY A 191 1.69 -23.07 5.20
C GLY A 191 3.08 -23.48 4.71
N ASN A 192 3.63 -22.66 3.81
CA ASN A 192 4.91 -22.90 3.17
C ASN A 192 6.01 -22.14 3.91
N ASN A 193 6.79 -22.84 4.74
CA ASN A 193 8.01 -22.29 5.31
C ASN A 193 9.08 -22.24 4.24
N VAL A 194 9.75 -21.11 4.08
CA VAL A 194 10.83 -20.95 3.08
C VAL A 194 12.15 -20.88 3.82
N ILE A 195 12.98 -21.92 3.70
CA ILE A 195 14.24 -22.05 4.41
C ILE A 195 15.40 -21.96 3.42
N ARG A 196 16.33 -21.04 3.69
CA ARG A 196 17.61 -20.96 3.00
C ARG A 196 18.63 -21.85 3.68
N PHE A 197 19.35 -22.65 2.89
CA PHE A 197 20.47 -23.49 3.32
C PHE A 197 21.76 -22.99 2.66
N ASN A 198 22.65 -22.38 3.44
CA ASN A 198 23.91 -21.82 2.96
C ASN A 198 25.11 -22.49 3.62
N ALA A 199 26.13 -22.86 2.86
CA ALA A 199 27.43 -23.18 3.43
C ALA A 199 28.13 -21.91 3.93
N ILE A 200 28.52 -21.89 5.21
CA ILE A 200 29.23 -20.77 5.83
C ILE A 200 30.49 -21.24 6.57
N THR A 201 31.51 -20.39 6.58
CA THR A 201 32.74 -20.56 7.37
C THR A 201 32.80 -19.61 8.57
N GLY A 202 31.91 -18.63 8.62
CA GLY A 202 31.79 -17.64 9.69
C GLY A 202 30.45 -16.92 9.60
N TRP A 203 30.14 -16.08 10.60
CA TRP A 203 28.97 -15.22 10.50
C TRP A 203 29.17 -14.22 9.35
N ASN A 204 28.21 -14.18 8.41
CA ASN A 204 28.30 -13.43 7.14
C ASN A 204 29.46 -13.82 6.20
N GLN A 205 30.06 -15.00 6.38
CA GLN A 205 31.10 -15.52 5.47
C GLN A 205 30.55 -16.77 4.78
N THR A 206 29.95 -16.57 3.60
CA THR A 206 29.43 -17.64 2.75
C THR A 206 30.56 -18.31 1.98
N LEU A 207 30.40 -19.60 1.67
CA LEU A 207 31.36 -20.37 0.91
C LEU A 207 30.92 -20.52 -0.56
N VAL A 208 31.49 -19.70 -1.43
CA VAL A 208 31.32 -19.79 -2.89
C VAL A 208 31.80 -21.16 -3.37
N GLY A 209 31.08 -21.77 -4.32
CA GLY A 209 31.39 -23.10 -4.84
C GLY A 209 30.85 -24.26 -4.00
N ALA A 210 30.08 -24.02 -2.94
CA ALA A 210 29.73 -25.03 -1.95
C ALA A 210 28.93 -26.21 -2.50
N SER A 211 29.47 -27.42 -2.52
CA SER A 211 28.77 -28.60 -3.04
C SER A 211 28.23 -29.48 -1.91
N PHE A 212 26.91 -29.70 -1.82
CA PHE A 212 26.30 -30.50 -0.74
C PHE A 212 24.96 -31.14 -1.14
N GLU A 213 24.60 -32.21 -0.43
CA GLU A 213 23.29 -32.87 -0.48
C GLU A 213 22.55 -32.63 0.85
N LEU A 214 21.27 -32.27 0.75
CA LEU A 214 20.32 -32.29 1.87
C LEU A 214 19.44 -33.54 1.77
N GLN A 215 19.30 -34.26 2.88
CA GLN A 215 18.45 -35.44 3.00
C GLN A 215 17.35 -35.13 4.02
N PHE A 216 16.09 -35.26 3.61
CA PHE A 216 14.92 -35.07 4.48
C PHE A 216 14.27 -36.43 4.78
N ALA A 217 13.95 -36.66 6.05
CA ALA A 217 13.48 -37.95 6.55
C ALA A 217 12.41 -37.83 7.63
N ASP A 218 11.58 -38.87 7.76
CA ASP A 218 10.56 -38.99 8.82
C ASP A 218 11.16 -39.43 10.17
N ALA A 219 12.33 -40.07 10.14
CA ALA A 219 13.10 -40.49 11.30
C ALA A 219 14.59 -40.15 11.08
N PRO A 220 15.44 -40.08 12.13
CA PRO A 220 16.87 -39.82 12.00
C PRO A 220 17.63 -41.07 11.48
N ASP A 221 17.22 -41.58 10.32
CA ASP A 221 17.70 -42.80 9.67
C ASP A 221 17.76 -42.59 8.15
N ASP A 222 18.83 -43.07 7.52
CA ASP A 222 19.04 -43.01 6.07
C ASP A 222 17.99 -43.81 5.30
N ALA A 223 17.43 -44.86 5.90
CA ALA A 223 16.32 -45.64 5.33
C ALA A 223 14.98 -44.88 5.33
N ALA A 224 14.85 -43.84 6.17
CA ALA A 224 13.65 -43.02 6.27
C ALA A 224 13.68 -41.76 5.38
N VAL A 225 14.71 -41.63 4.52
CA VAL A 225 14.85 -40.49 3.59
C VAL A 225 13.81 -40.57 2.47
N PHE A 226 12.97 -39.55 2.38
CA PHE A 226 11.95 -39.45 1.32
C PHE A 226 12.24 -38.35 0.28
N LYS A 227 13.10 -37.37 0.60
CA LYS A 227 13.52 -36.33 -0.36
C LYS A 227 15.02 -36.05 -0.22
N ARG A 228 15.68 -35.93 -1.38
CA ARG A 228 17.08 -35.51 -1.52
C ARG A 228 17.14 -34.27 -2.39
N VAL A 229 17.96 -33.31 -2.00
CA VAL A 229 18.21 -32.07 -2.76
C VAL A 229 19.71 -31.90 -2.89
N ILE A 230 20.18 -31.71 -4.13
CA ILE A 230 21.61 -31.52 -4.40
C ILE A 230 21.86 -30.08 -4.82
N ARG A 231 22.94 -29.50 -4.29
CA ARG A 231 23.45 -28.19 -4.67
C ARG A 231 24.89 -28.30 -5.13
N SER A 232 25.17 -27.72 -6.29
CA SER A 232 26.51 -27.60 -6.89
C SER A 232 26.62 -26.33 -7.75
N GLY A 233 27.82 -25.99 -8.22
CA GLY A 233 28.09 -24.76 -9.01
C GLY A 233 28.61 -23.57 -8.20
N SER A 234 28.54 -22.36 -8.73
CA SER A 234 29.27 -21.17 -8.22
C SER A 234 28.76 -20.56 -6.90
N GLY A 235 27.46 -20.57 -6.61
CA GLY A 235 26.92 -20.03 -5.34
C GLY A 235 27.28 -20.80 -4.05
N CYS A 236 26.62 -20.45 -2.94
CA CYS A 236 26.87 -20.98 -1.60
C CYS A 236 25.70 -21.77 -0.99
N GLY A 237 24.51 -21.72 -1.60
CA GLY A 237 23.31 -22.27 -1.00
C GLY A 237 22.15 -22.49 -1.96
N LEU A 238 20.99 -22.82 -1.39
CA LEU A 238 19.72 -23.02 -2.09
C LEU A 238 18.53 -22.73 -1.15
N LEU A 239 17.34 -22.53 -1.72
CA LEU A 239 16.08 -22.38 -1.00
C LEU A 239 15.22 -23.66 -1.06
N VAL A 240 14.62 -24.03 0.08
CA VAL A 240 13.65 -25.13 0.18
C VAL A 240 12.37 -24.62 0.81
N THR A 241 11.24 -24.92 0.17
CA THR A 241 9.91 -24.75 0.74
C THR A 241 9.51 -26.03 1.48
N ILE A 242 9.08 -25.89 2.74
CA ILE A 242 8.66 -26.98 3.61
C ILE A 242 7.25 -26.70 4.12
N ASN A 243 6.31 -27.54 3.71
CA ASN A 243 4.96 -27.59 4.27
C ASN A 243 4.88 -28.81 5.19
N GLN A 244 4.92 -28.58 6.50
CA GLN A 244 4.94 -29.67 7.48
C GLN A 244 3.60 -30.39 7.54
N GLU A 245 2.50 -29.65 7.46
CA GLU A 245 1.14 -30.20 7.45
C GLU A 245 0.89 -31.20 6.33
N LYS A 246 1.33 -30.87 5.11
CA LYS A 246 1.17 -31.73 3.94
C LYS A 246 2.34 -32.68 3.72
N ARG A 247 3.38 -32.59 4.56
CA ARG A 247 4.68 -33.28 4.38
C ARG A 247 5.26 -33.09 2.98
N ILE A 248 5.18 -31.87 2.45
CA ILE A 248 5.75 -31.51 1.14
C ILE A 248 7.06 -30.76 1.34
N VAL A 249 8.13 -31.29 0.77
CA VAL A 249 9.45 -30.65 0.70
C VAL A 249 9.79 -30.42 -0.77
N ARG A 250 9.93 -29.16 -1.16
CA ARG A 250 10.17 -28.76 -2.55
C ARG A 250 11.29 -27.73 -2.62
N ASP A 251 12.29 -27.99 -3.46
CA ASP A 251 13.41 -27.06 -3.67
C ASP A 251 13.07 -26.00 -4.72
N GLU A 252 13.89 -24.96 -4.78
CA GLU A 252 13.76 -23.86 -5.76
C GLU A 252 13.84 -24.29 -7.22
N LEU A 253 14.51 -25.40 -7.54
CA LEU A 253 14.65 -25.87 -8.92
C LEU A 253 13.34 -26.50 -9.40
N ASP A 254 12.70 -27.31 -8.56
CA ASP A 254 11.36 -27.84 -8.83
C ASP A 254 10.38 -26.70 -9.11
N TRP A 255 10.41 -25.62 -8.32
CA TRP A 255 9.52 -24.47 -8.50
C TRP A 255 9.81 -23.69 -9.79
N SER A 256 11.08 -23.33 -10.04
CA SER A 256 11.44 -22.54 -11.21
C SER A 256 11.17 -23.26 -12.53
N ARG A 257 11.33 -24.60 -12.58
CA ARG A 257 10.99 -25.41 -13.75
C ARG A 257 9.50 -25.42 -14.04
N GLU A 258 8.65 -25.46 -13.00
CA GLU A 258 7.20 -25.36 -13.18
C GLU A 258 6.79 -23.98 -13.72
N ALA A 259 7.33 -22.91 -13.14
CA ALA A 259 7.10 -21.55 -13.61
C ALA A 259 7.56 -21.35 -15.06
N LEU A 260 8.73 -21.89 -15.41
CA LEU A 260 9.26 -21.86 -16.78
C LEU A 260 8.40 -22.65 -17.76
N ALA A 261 7.93 -23.83 -17.37
CA ALA A 261 7.02 -24.62 -18.20
C ALA A 261 5.72 -23.86 -18.46
N ALA A 262 5.14 -23.22 -17.44
CA ALA A 262 3.96 -22.38 -17.59
C ALA A 262 4.21 -21.18 -18.53
N ALA A 263 5.34 -20.49 -18.39
CA ALA A 263 5.69 -19.37 -19.26
C ALA A 263 5.98 -19.79 -20.71
N ARG A 264 6.60 -20.96 -20.93
CA ARG A 264 6.87 -21.52 -22.27
C ARG A 264 5.60 -22.02 -22.98
N ALA A 265 4.57 -22.37 -22.23
CA ALA A 265 3.27 -22.78 -22.77
C ALA A 265 2.41 -21.60 -23.26
N LEU A 266 2.80 -20.36 -22.95
CA LEU A 266 2.09 -19.17 -23.43
C LEU A 266 2.22 -19.04 -24.96
N PRO A 267 1.17 -18.59 -25.66
CA PRO A 267 1.30 -18.20 -27.06
C PRO A 267 2.28 -17.03 -27.21
N PRO A 268 2.91 -16.86 -28.38
CA PRO A 268 3.69 -15.67 -28.67
C PRO A 268 2.87 -14.39 -28.39
N PRO A 269 3.38 -13.44 -27.59
CA PRO A 269 2.65 -12.23 -27.27
C PRO A 269 2.57 -11.32 -28.51
N VAL A 270 1.51 -10.50 -28.55
CA VAL A 270 1.39 -9.41 -29.54
C VAL A 270 2.15 -8.19 -29.00
N GLY A 271 2.99 -7.60 -29.84
CA GLY A 271 3.87 -6.49 -29.48
C GLY A 271 5.29 -6.95 -29.13
N ARG A 272 6.06 -6.06 -28.49
CA ARG A 272 7.47 -6.30 -28.16
C ARG A 272 7.78 -6.00 -26.70
N ARG A 273 8.86 -6.57 -26.18
CA ARG A 273 9.38 -6.22 -24.84
C ARG A 273 9.81 -4.75 -24.84
N ALA A 274 9.42 -4.01 -23.81
CA ALA A 274 9.77 -2.60 -23.67
C ALA A 274 11.29 -2.40 -23.54
N THR A 275 11.78 -1.32 -24.15
CA THR A 275 13.20 -0.93 -24.16
C THR A 275 13.43 0.51 -23.71
N ARG A 276 12.36 1.31 -23.57
CA ARG A 276 12.28 2.70 -23.11
C ARG A 276 11.41 2.83 -21.85
N PHE A 277 10.27 2.16 -21.84
CA PHE A 277 9.40 2.11 -20.66
C PHE A 277 9.95 1.10 -19.62
N SER A 278 10.03 1.51 -18.35
CA SER A 278 10.47 0.61 -17.27
C SER A 278 9.30 -0.24 -16.75
N LEU A 279 9.31 -1.53 -17.11
CA LEU A 279 8.40 -2.56 -16.60
C LEU A 279 9.18 -3.45 -15.63
N ALA A 280 9.13 -3.11 -14.34
CA ALA A 280 9.93 -3.77 -13.32
C ALA A 280 9.12 -4.73 -12.43
N THR A 281 9.81 -5.65 -11.76
CA THR A 281 9.27 -6.42 -10.63
C THR A 281 10.41 -6.85 -9.69
N GLY A 282 10.07 -7.35 -8.51
CA GLY A 282 11.05 -7.87 -7.56
C GLY A 282 11.43 -9.32 -7.89
N LEU A 283 12.74 -9.58 -7.84
CA LEU A 283 13.35 -10.90 -7.96
C LEU A 283 14.29 -11.13 -6.77
N ALA A 284 13.82 -11.82 -5.73
CA ALA A 284 14.58 -12.05 -4.49
C ALA A 284 15.47 -13.30 -4.55
N LEU A 285 16.18 -13.48 -5.67
CA LEU A 285 17.15 -14.55 -5.91
C LEU A 285 18.50 -13.95 -6.34
N SER A 286 19.60 -14.65 -6.09
CA SER A 286 20.91 -14.30 -6.66
C SER A 286 21.75 -15.54 -6.96
N TYR A 287 22.74 -15.42 -7.85
CA TYR A 287 23.67 -16.53 -8.14
C TYR A 287 24.52 -16.94 -6.92
N ASP A 288 24.60 -16.07 -5.90
CA ASP A 288 25.29 -16.38 -4.66
C ASP A 288 24.49 -17.35 -3.78
N ASN A 289 23.16 -17.26 -3.77
CA ASN A 289 22.31 -17.97 -2.79
C ASN A 289 21.27 -18.91 -3.40
N SER A 290 21.26 -19.05 -4.73
CA SER A 290 20.44 -20.00 -5.47
C SER A 290 21.26 -20.79 -6.49
N ILE A 291 20.73 -21.93 -6.89
CA ILE A 291 21.16 -22.75 -8.01
C ILE A 291 21.07 -21.89 -9.28
N ARG A 292 22.13 -21.93 -10.09
CA ARG A 292 22.23 -21.13 -11.32
C ARG A 292 21.06 -21.37 -12.28
N GLU A 293 20.68 -22.63 -12.47
CA GLU A 293 19.54 -22.99 -13.32
C GLU A 293 18.23 -22.37 -12.81
N THR A 294 18.01 -22.31 -11.50
CA THR A 294 16.83 -21.66 -10.91
C THR A 294 16.74 -20.20 -11.33
N LEU A 295 17.82 -19.44 -11.16
CA LEU A 295 17.84 -18.04 -11.52
C LEU A 295 17.73 -17.84 -13.05
N ASP A 296 18.36 -18.71 -13.84
CA ASP A 296 18.25 -18.68 -15.29
C ASP A 296 16.81 -18.94 -15.78
N ASN A 297 16.12 -19.90 -15.17
CA ASN A 297 14.72 -20.20 -15.43
C ASN A 297 13.83 -19.00 -15.12
N GLU A 298 14.00 -18.38 -13.94
CA GLU A 298 13.19 -17.23 -13.51
C GLU A 298 13.44 -15.98 -14.38
N LEU A 299 14.68 -15.73 -14.80
CA LEU A 299 14.99 -14.67 -15.74
C LEU A 299 14.39 -14.92 -17.12
N GLU A 300 14.35 -16.18 -17.59
CA GLU A 300 13.63 -16.51 -18.84
C GLU A 300 12.12 -16.29 -18.69
N VAL A 301 11.52 -16.69 -17.56
CA VAL A 301 10.10 -16.43 -17.27
C VAL A 301 9.82 -14.94 -17.34
N LEU A 302 10.56 -14.11 -16.61
CA LEU A 302 10.36 -12.66 -16.58
C LEU A 302 10.54 -12.01 -17.96
N GLY A 303 11.50 -12.49 -18.75
CA GLY A 303 11.68 -12.05 -20.14
C GLY A 303 10.46 -12.39 -21.02
N ARG A 304 9.91 -13.60 -20.91
CA ARG A 304 8.69 -14.04 -21.61
C ARG A 304 7.44 -13.30 -21.18
N LEU A 305 7.38 -12.86 -19.92
CA LEU A 305 6.31 -12.03 -19.39
C LEU A 305 6.47 -10.54 -19.76
N GLY A 306 7.54 -10.16 -20.48
CA GLY A 306 7.74 -8.82 -21.01
C GLY A 306 8.34 -7.81 -20.03
N PHE A 307 8.83 -8.24 -18.87
CA PHE A 307 9.48 -7.34 -17.91
C PHE A 307 10.79 -6.80 -18.48
N SER A 308 10.99 -5.49 -18.47
CA SER A 308 12.20 -4.83 -18.98
C SER A 308 13.19 -4.43 -17.89
N GLY A 309 12.79 -4.45 -16.61
CA GLY A 309 13.65 -4.12 -15.47
C GLY A 309 13.39 -4.99 -14.23
N LEU A 310 14.23 -4.85 -13.21
CA LEU A 310 14.12 -5.57 -11.93
C LEU A 310 14.37 -4.64 -10.74
N GLY A 311 13.92 -5.03 -9.56
CA GLY A 311 14.12 -4.30 -8.29
C GLY A 311 15.56 -4.39 -7.73
N THR A 312 16.55 -4.79 -8.53
CA THR A 312 17.93 -5.01 -8.09
C THR A 312 18.90 -4.66 -9.22
N LEU A 313 20.06 -4.16 -8.82
CA LEU A 313 21.14 -3.77 -9.70
C LEU A 313 22.15 -4.92 -9.81
N ASP A 314 22.20 -5.58 -10.97
CA ASP A 314 23.07 -6.73 -11.20
C ASP A 314 23.55 -6.73 -12.67
N GLY A 315 24.85 -6.92 -12.87
CA GLY A 315 25.49 -6.90 -14.20
C GLY A 315 25.01 -8.02 -15.13
N ASP A 316 24.74 -9.22 -14.60
CA ASP A 316 24.25 -10.34 -15.39
C ASP A 316 22.80 -10.12 -15.83
N PHE A 317 21.99 -9.45 -14.99
CA PHE A 317 20.62 -9.09 -15.35
C PHE A 317 20.60 -8.05 -16.46
N LEU A 318 21.47 -7.03 -16.37
CA LEU A 318 21.66 -6.02 -17.41
C LEU A 318 22.11 -6.65 -18.74
N ALA A 319 23.04 -7.61 -18.70
CA ALA A 319 23.51 -8.34 -19.87
C ALA A 319 22.39 -9.17 -20.56
N ARG A 320 21.33 -9.52 -19.83
CA ARG A 320 20.13 -10.21 -20.34
C ARG A 320 19.00 -9.26 -20.73
N GLY A 321 19.27 -7.96 -20.78
CA GLY A 321 18.33 -6.93 -21.19
C GLY A 321 17.34 -6.50 -20.12
N PHE A 322 17.57 -6.81 -18.84
CA PHE A 322 16.82 -6.21 -17.73
C PHE A 322 17.47 -4.88 -17.34
N ARG A 323 17.07 -3.79 -18.02
CA ARG A 323 17.60 -2.43 -17.85
C ARG A 323 16.64 -1.56 -17.04
N ARG A 324 17.07 -0.34 -16.72
CA ARG A 324 16.31 0.62 -15.93
C ARG A 324 15.72 0.07 -14.63
N PRO A 325 16.56 -0.53 -13.77
CA PRO A 325 16.07 -1.05 -12.51
C PRO A 325 15.54 0.10 -11.63
N ARG A 326 14.56 -0.20 -10.79
CA ARG A 326 14.19 0.63 -9.65
C ARG A 326 14.95 0.09 -8.44
N VAL A 327 15.84 0.89 -7.86
CA VAL A 327 16.81 0.43 -6.86
C VAL A 327 16.69 1.23 -5.57
N GLY A 328 17.43 0.87 -4.52
CA GLY A 328 17.56 1.72 -3.34
C GLY A 328 16.56 1.45 -2.20
N HIS A 329 15.59 0.56 -2.37
CA HIS A 329 14.59 0.21 -1.34
C HIS A 329 15.19 -0.13 0.05
N PHE A 330 16.47 -0.53 0.12
CA PHE A 330 17.22 -0.82 1.35
C PHE A 330 18.11 0.31 1.88
N ILE A 331 18.22 1.44 1.19
CA ILE A 331 18.95 2.62 1.70
C ILE A 331 18.22 3.18 2.92
N LEU A 332 16.88 3.12 2.94
CA LEU A 332 16.00 3.50 4.06
C LEU A 332 16.54 4.70 4.82
N LEU A 333 16.42 5.90 4.25
CA LEU A 333 17.11 7.08 4.77
C LEU A 333 16.87 7.32 6.28
N SER A 334 15.71 6.90 6.80
CA SER A 334 15.38 6.97 8.23
C SER A 334 16.35 6.22 9.15
N SER A 335 17.07 5.22 8.63
CA SER A 335 18.13 4.49 9.33
C SER A 335 19.35 5.36 9.66
N TYR A 336 19.48 6.52 9.00
CA TYR A 336 20.54 7.50 9.24
C TYR A 336 20.08 8.69 10.11
N LEU A 337 18.88 8.63 10.69
CA LEU A 337 18.50 9.59 11.72
C LEU A 337 19.32 9.33 13.00
N GLY A 338 19.53 10.38 13.78
CA GLY A 338 20.11 10.23 15.13
C GLY A 338 19.20 9.40 16.06
N PRO A 339 19.65 9.10 17.28
CA PRO A 339 18.86 8.35 18.28
C PRO A 339 17.44 8.92 18.49
N ASP A 340 17.29 10.24 18.38
CA ASP A 340 16.01 10.94 18.56
C ASP A 340 15.07 10.84 17.35
N ARG A 341 15.49 10.17 16.26
CA ARG A 341 14.73 10.01 15.00
C ARG A 341 14.21 11.34 14.42
N CYS A 342 14.99 12.41 14.56
CA CYS A 342 14.64 13.76 14.14
C CYS A 342 15.03 14.03 12.67
N PHE A 343 14.06 14.32 11.80
CA PHE A 343 14.33 14.68 10.40
C PHE A 343 15.07 16.03 10.25
N SER A 344 14.95 16.94 11.22
CA SER A 344 15.69 18.22 11.22
C SER A 344 17.19 18.04 11.46
N LEU A 345 17.59 16.93 12.10
CA LEU A 345 18.98 16.64 12.45
C LEU A 345 19.35 15.18 12.12
N PRO A 346 19.46 14.83 10.82
CA PRO A 346 19.95 13.53 10.42
C PRO A 346 21.46 13.42 10.66
N ASN A 347 21.99 12.20 10.75
CA ASN A 347 23.42 11.94 10.79
C ASN A 347 24.01 12.15 9.38
N THR A 348 24.42 13.39 9.10
CA THR A 348 24.93 13.81 7.79
C THR A 348 26.15 13.02 7.34
N ASN A 349 27.09 12.71 8.24
CA ASN A 349 28.28 11.93 7.89
C ASN A 349 27.91 10.51 7.41
N ARG A 350 26.98 9.83 8.10
CA ARG A 350 26.49 8.51 7.68
C ARG A 350 25.73 8.58 6.36
N LEU A 351 24.91 9.63 6.17
CA LEU A 351 24.22 9.87 4.89
C LEU A 351 25.21 10.03 3.74
N HIS A 352 26.21 10.92 3.88
CA HIS A 352 27.24 11.14 2.87
C HIS A 352 28.04 9.88 2.57
N GLN A 353 28.40 9.11 3.60
CA GLN A 353 29.14 7.86 3.42
C GLN A 353 28.30 6.83 2.65
N ALA A 354 27.06 6.59 3.08
CA ALA A 354 26.22 5.55 2.49
C ALA A 354 25.76 5.91 1.07
N LEU A 355 25.22 7.12 0.88
CA LEU A 355 24.77 7.58 -0.43
C LEU A 355 25.94 7.87 -1.36
N GLY A 356 27.08 8.34 -0.84
CA GLY A 356 28.29 8.53 -1.64
C GLY A 356 28.81 7.22 -2.22
N ALA A 357 28.91 6.17 -1.39
CA ALA A 357 29.31 4.83 -1.84
C ALA A 357 28.30 4.24 -2.83
N PHE A 358 27.01 4.40 -2.58
CA PHE A 358 25.97 3.94 -3.52
C PHE A 358 26.02 4.71 -4.85
N GLY A 359 26.23 6.03 -4.81
CA GLY A 359 26.40 6.87 -5.99
C GLY A 359 27.63 6.47 -6.82
N GLU A 360 28.72 6.07 -6.17
CA GLU A 360 29.91 5.52 -6.85
C GLU A 360 29.62 4.18 -7.54
N GLN A 361 28.85 3.29 -6.90
CA GLN A 361 28.39 2.05 -7.52
C GLN A 361 27.52 2.32 -8.75
N LEU A 362 26.59 3.28 -8.65
CA LEU A 362 25.74 3.67 -9.77
C LEU A 362 26.57 4.26 -10.93
N ALA A 363 27.49 5.17 -10.63
CA ALA A 363 28.34 5.80 -11.63
C ALA A 363 29.23 4.76 -12.38
N ALA A 364 29.69 3.72 -11.67
CA ALA A 364 30.53 2.67 -12.24
C ALA A 364 29.82 1.81 -13.31
N LEU A 365 28.49 1.77 -13.33
CA LEU A 365 27.72 0.99 -14.31
C LEU A 365 27.57 1.67 -15.67
N GLY A 366 27.98 2.94 -15.76
CA GLY A 366 27.89 3.73 -16.98
C GLY A 366 26.46 4.16 -17.35
N PRO A 367 26.34 5.08 -18.33
CA PRO A 367 25.07 5.69 -18.71
C PRO A 367 24.06 4.69 -19.29
N GLU A 368 24.54 3.60 -19.90
CA GLU A 368 23.74 2.56 -20.57
C GLU A 368 22.77 1.81 -19.65
N THR A 369 22.96 1.93 -18.32
CA THR A 369 22.12 1.28 -17.31
C THR A 369 20.82 2.03 -17.06
N GLU A 370 20.85 3.37 -17.20
CA GLU A 370 19.73 4.31 -17.01
C GLU A 370 18.75 3.92 -15.88
N VAL A 371 19.10 4.12 -14.61
CA VAL A 371 18.22 3.78 -13.47
C VAL A 371 16.86 4.49 -13.56
N ALA A 372 15.76 3.74 -13.42
CA ALA A 372 14.41 4.31 -13.49
C ALA A 372 14.16 5.28 -12.33
N SER A 373 14.45 4.84 -11.11
CA SER A 373 14.58 5.70 -9.92
C SER A 373 15.37 5.00 -8.80
N VAL A 374 15.91 5.81 -7.90
CA VAL A 374 16.45 5.41 -6.60
C VAL A 374 15.42 5.72 -5.54
N ASP A 375 14.91 4.67 -4.90
CA ASP A 375 13.94 4.73 -3.84
C ASP A 375 14.61 4.99 -2.50
N PHE A 376 14.18 6.01 -1.78
CA PHE A 376 14.81 6.37 -0.50
C PHE A 376 14.14 5.73 0.71
N MET A 377 12.84 5.48 0.65
CA MET A 377 12.04 4.97 1.77
C MET A 377 10.78 4.29 1.27
N ASP A 378 10.35 3.28 2.02
CA ASP A 378 9.07 2.58 1.86
C ASP A 378 7.95 3.26 2.66
N GLU A 379 6.88 3.68 1.98
CA GLU A 379 5.67 4.30 2.55
C GLU A 379 5.91 5.31 3.69
N PRO A 380 6.86 6.27 3.54
CA PRO A 380 7.32 7.07 4.66
C PRO A 380 6.20 7.95 5.26
N SER A 381 6.33 8.23 6.55
CA SER A 381 5.57 9.26 7.26
C SER A 381 6.52 10.33 7.78
N SER A 382 6.06 11.58 7.86
CA SER A 382 6.84 12.67 8.45
C SER A 382 6.89 12.57 9.97
N THR A 383 7.82 13.32 10.56
CA THR A 383 8.04 13.51 11.99
C THR A 383 6.71 13.66 12.75
N PRO A 384 6.46 12.91 13.84
CA PRO A 384 5.27 13.09 14.67
C PRO A 384 5.15 14.52 15.18
N LEU A 385 3.94 15.08 15.20
CA LEU A 385 3.69 16.45 15.68
C LEU A 385 4.26 16.70 17.09
N ILE A 386 4.09 15.74 18.00
CA ILE A 386 4.59 15.85 19.38
C ILE A 386 6.13 15.94 19.47
N HIS A 387 6.85 15.36 18.50
CA HIS A 387 8.30 15.48 18.47
C HIS A 387 8.73 16.90 18.05
N LEU A 388 7.97 17.56 17.16
CA LEU A 388 8.27 18.94 16.76
C LEU A 388 8.17 19.92 17.94
N THR A 389 7.28 19.68 18.89
CA THR A 389 7.05 20.57 20.03
C THR A 389 8.09 20.41 21.15
N THR A 390 8.87 19.32 21.16
CA THR A 390 9.82 19.01 22.23
C THR A 390 11.28 19.01 21.76
N CYS A 391 11.54 18.74 20.48
CA CYS A 391 12.89 18.71 19.94
C CYS A 391 13.43 20.12 19.70
N THR A 392 14.53 20.48 20.37
CA THR A 392 15.19 21.79 20.24
C THR A 392 15.58 22.12 18.80
N ASN A 393 16.03 21.13 18.02
CA ASN A 393 16.38 21.33 16.61
C ASN A 393 15.14 21.61 15.75
N CYS A 394 14.03 20.92 16.01
CA CYS A 394 12.77 21.19 15.31
C CYS A 394 12.22 22.57 15.67
N ILE A 395 12.31 23.00 16.93
CA ILE A 395 11.86 24.32 17.36
C ILE A 395 12.70 25.42 16.68
N ALA A 396 14.03 25.26 16.65
CA ALA A 396 14.92 26.20 15.97
C ALA A 396 14.67 26.24 14.47
N GLY A 397 14.54 25.07 13.82
CA GLY A 397 14.23 24.96 12.40
C GLY A 397 12.86 25.53 12.04
N PHE A 398 11.86 25.39 12.92
CA PHE A 398 10.54 25.99 12.75
C PHE A 398 10.62 27.52 12.74
N ARG A 399 11.30 28.12 13.71
CA ARG A 399 11.50 29.58 13.76
C ARG A 399 12.23 30.09 12.52
N HIS A 400 13.27 29.38 12.09
CA HIS A 400 14.00 29.69 10.86
C HIS A 400 13.09 29.62 9.63
N TYR A 401 12.29 28.55 9.51
CA TYR A 401 11.33 28.39 8.42
C TYR A 401 10.33 29.54 8.36
N LEU A 402 9.71 29.91 9.48
CA LEU A 402 8.74 31.02 9.51
C LEU A 402 9.38 32.36 9.15
N ARG A 403 10.58 32.62 9.66
CA ARG A 403 11.27 33.90 9.46
C ARG A 403 11.85 34.04 8.05
N GLU A 404 12.65 33.07 7.62
CA GLU A 404 13.46 33.19 6.41
C GLU A 404 12.75 32.67 5.16
N ARG A 405 11.91 31.63 5.28
CA ARG A 405 11.21 31.06 4.11
C ARG A 405 9.81 31.65 3.91
N GLN A 406 9.09 31.88 5.00
CA GLN A 406 7.71 32.40 4.93
C GLN A 406 7.62 33.92 5.12
N GLY A 407 8.70 34.58 5.54
CA GLY A 407 8.73 36.03 5.73
C GLY A 407 7.79 36.52 6.85
N LEU A 408 7.43 35.66 7.79
CA LEU A 408 6.51 35.98 8.89
C LEU A 408 7.24 36.63 10.05
N THR A 409 6.48 37.27 10.96
CA THR A 409 7.03 37.91 12.16
C THR A 409 6.41 37.29 13.42
N PRO A 410 7.03 37.44 14.61
CA PRO A 410 6.43 36.96 15.86
C PRO A 410 5.02 37.52 16.10
N ALA A 411 4.77 38.76 15.66
CA ALA A 411 3.49 39.44 15.80
C ALA A 411 2.34 38.72 15.07
N THR A 412 2.63 38.02 13.96
CA THR A 412 1.66 37.16 13.24
C THR A 412 1.03 36.11 14.16
N PHE A 413 1.76 35.67 15.19
CA PHE A 413 1.36 34.63 16.13
C PHE A 413 0.90 35.20 17.48
N GLY A 414 0.84 36.52 17.64
CA GLY A 414 0.58 37.15 18.94
C GLY A 414 1.77 37.13 19.91
N HIS A 415 3.00 36.95 19.39
CA HIS A 415 4.23 36.92 20.18
C HIS A 415 5.08 38.18 19.95
N VAL A 416 5.85 38.60 20.95
CA VAL A 416 6.77 39.75 20.86
C VAL A 416 8.19 39.37 20.43
N SER A 417 8.57 38.09 20.56
CA SER A 417 9.88 37.56 20.21
C SER A 417 9.79 36.13 19.67
N TRP A 418 10.70 35.78 18.75
CA TRP A 418 10.87 34.42 18.23
C TRP A 418 11.14 33.38 19.32
N ASP A 419 11.74 33.76 20.44
CA ASP A 419 12.05 32.83 21.54
C ASP A 419 10.80 32.20 22.18
N THR A 420 9.66 32.86 22.01
CA THR A 420 8.36 32.39 22.52
C THR A 420 7.52 31.68 21.46
N VAL A 421 7.95 31.69 20.19
CA VAL A 421 7.28 30.99 19.09
C VAL A 421 7.77 29.54 19.05
N ALA A 422 6.87 28.57 19.08
CA ALA A 422 7.19 27.15 19.01
C ALA A 422 6.11 26.38 18.23
N PRO A 423 6.43 25.20 17.66
CA PRO A 423 5.43 24.31 17.08
C PRO A 423 4.37 23.91 18.12
N VAL A 424 3.14 23.68 17.69
CA VAL A 424 2.03 23.30 18.56
C VAL A 424 1.24 22.11 18.03
N THR A 425 0.70 21.30 18.93
CA THR A 425 -0.30 20.26 18.61
C THR A 425 -1.73 20.74 18.87
N ASN A 426 -1.88 21.83 19.63
CA ASN A 426 -3.18 22.36 20.03
C ASN A 426 -3.82 23.18 18.90
N ARG A 427 -4.92 22.67 18.35
CA ARG A 427 -5.73 23.30 17.30
C ARG A 427 -6.32 24.66 17.69
N ALA A 428 -6.49 24.96 18.98
CA ALA A 428 -6.97 26.26 19.44
C ALA A 428 -5.96 27.39 19.16
N GLN A 429 -4.67 27.08 19.03
CA GLN A 429 -3.64 28.02 18.60
C GLN A 429 -3.54 28.00 17.06
N ALA A 430 -4.62 28.43 16.41
CA ALA A 430 -4.88 28.05 15.02
C ALA A 430 -3.81 28.46 14.01
N VAL A 431 -3.29 29.70 14.12
CA VAL A 431 -2.20 30.19 13.27
C VAL A 431 -0.93 29.37 13.44
N LEU A 432 -0.51 29.12 14.70
CA LEU A 432 0.66 28.28 14.99
C LEU A 432 0.44 26.83 14.54
N TYR A 433 -0.76 26.27 14.72
CA TYR A 433 -1.08 24.90 14.32
C TYR A 433 -0.98 24.72 12.80
N HIS A 434 -1.56 25.64 12.03
CA HIS A 434 -1.44 25.67 10.57
C HIS A 434 0.03 25.62 10.14
N TRP A 435 0.82 26.56 10.65
CA TRP A 435 2.23 26.67 10.28
C TRP A 435 3.07 25.50 10.80
N THR A 436 2.71 24.90 11.94
CA THR A 436 3.32 23.66 12.44
C THR A 436 3.13 22.51 11.45
N GLN A 437 1.92 22.35 10.90
CA GLN A 437 1.62 21.30 9.92
C GLN A 437 2.32 21.54 8.57
N ARG A 438 2.43 22.79 8.13
CA ARG A 438 3.25 23.14 6.94
C ARG A 438 4.73 22.85 7.18
N TYR A 439 5.27 23.24 8.34
CA TYR A 439 6.66 22.92 8.70
C TYR A 439 6.93 21.41 8.83
N ARG A 440 5.96 20.64 9.35
CA ARG A 440 6.04 19.17 9.39
C ARG A 440 6.25 18.58 7.99
N SER A 441 5.63 19.16 6.97
CA SER A 441 5.84 18.73 5.58
C SER A 441 7.16 19.25 5.01
N GLN A 442 7.56 20.47 5.37
CA GLN A 442 8.84 21.06 4.96
C GLN A 442 10.05 20.27 5.46
N VAL A 443 10.10 19.93 6.75
CA VAL A 443 11.23 19.18 7.32
C VAL A 443 11.41 17.82 6.64
N PHE A 444 10.31 17.23 6.19
CA PHE A 444 10.30 15.98 5.44
C PHE A 444 10.86 16.16 4.03
N ALA A 445 10.41 17.19 3.29
CA ALA A 445 10.94 17.53 1.97
C ALA A 445 12.44 17.89 2.02
N ASP A 446 12.85 18.71 3.00
CA ASP A 446 14.25 19.10 3.22
C ASP A 446 15.16 17.88 3.49
N PHE A 447 14.63 16.85 4.16
CA PHE A 447 15.38 15.62 4.41
C PHE A 447 15.67 14.85 3.12
N PHE A 448 14.67 14.68 2.24
CA PHE A 448 14.90 14.04 0.94
C PHE A 448 15.76 14.88 0.02
N LYS A 449 15.62 16.21 0.06
CA LYS A 449 16.47 17.13 -0.69
C LYS A 449 17.94 16.86 -0.44
N ARG A 450 18.35 16.70 0.82
CA ARG A 450 19.74 16.36 1.17
C ARG A 450 20.19 15.05 0.54
N GLY A 451 19.35 14.01 0.60
CA GLY A 451 19.66 12.72 -0.03
C GLY A 451 19.82 12.83 -1.55
N THR A 452 18.90 13.56 -2.20
CA THR A 452 18.91 13.84 -3.64
C THR A 452 20.18 14.59 -4.04
N GLU A 453 20.53 15.66 -3.33
CA GLU A 453 21.73 16.46 -3.61
C GLU A 453 23.03 15.63 -3.48
N ILE A 454 23.11 14.74 -2.48
CA ILE A 454 24.28 13.86 -2.31
C ILE A 454 24.43 12.90 -3.50
N LEU A 455 23.33 12.29 -3.95
CA LEU A 455 23.37 11.39 -5.10
C LEU A 455 23.62 12.15 -6.42
N GLN A 456 23.00 13.31 -6.62
CA GLN A 456 23.18 14.12 -7.82
C GLN A 456 24.59 14.69 -7.95
N ALA A 457 25.30 14.91 -6.83
CA ALA A 457 26.71 15.25 -6.87
C ALA A 457 27.61 14.14 -7.47
N LYS A 458 27.13 12.88 -7.49
CA LYS A 458 27.82 11.73 -8.08
C LYS A 458 27.23 11.33 -9.43
N VAL A 459 25.90 11.39 -9.58
CA VAL A 459 25.14 11.00 -10.76
C VAL A 459 24.11 12.10 -11.06
N PRO A 460 24.46 13.14 -11.85
CA PRO A 460 23.64 14.37 -12.00
C PRO A 460 22.17 14.14 -12.35
N ASP A 461 21.89 13.20 -13.25
CA ASP A 461 20.53 12.94 -13.76
C ASP A 461 19.78 11.84 -12.99
N VAL A 462 20.29 11.43 -11.81
CA VAL A 462 19.63 10.40 -11.02
C VAL A 462 18.25 10.86 -10.56
N ARG A 463 17.27 9.98 -10.80
CA ARG A 463 15.89 10.13 -10.37
C ARG A 463 15.76 9.57 -8.95
N THR A 464 15.32 10.36 -7.99
CA THR A 464 15.09 9.95 -6.60
C THR A 464 13.60 9.96 -6.30
N SER A 465 13.13 8.94 -5.60
CA SER A 465 11.71 8.75 -5.29
C SER A 465 11.51 8.20 -3.88
N VAL A 466 10.27 8.24 -3.44
CA VAL A 466 9.72 7.38 -2.38
C VAL A 466 8.38 6.84 -2.88
N ASN A 467 7.98 5.65 -2.49
CA ASN A 467 6.59 5.22 -2.68
C ASN A 467 5.70 5.82 -1.60
N TYR A 468 4.77 6.70 -1.98
CA TYR A 468 3.84 7.27 -1.02
C TYR A 468 2.73 6.30 -0.62
N ASN A 469 2.38 6.29 0.67
CA ASN A 469 1.25 5.50 1.18
C ASN A 469 -0.12 5.97 0.66
N MET A 470 -1.12 5.13 0.89
CA MET A 470 -2.49 5.32 0.39
C MET A 470 -3.36 6.31 1.17
N SER A 471 -2.80 7.23 1.98
CA SER A 471 -3.60 8.13 2.84
C SER A 471 -4.56 9.03 2.04
N LEU A 472 -4.13 9.49 0.86
CA LEU A 472 -4.97 10.30 -0.02
C LEU A 472 -6.24 9.54 -0.44
N SER A 473 -6.16 8.24 -0.69
CA SER A 473 -7.31 7.39 -1.06
C SER A 473 -8.07 6.85 0.15
N TYR A 474 -7.39 6.35 1.18
CA TYR A 474 -8.06 5.72 2.33
C TYR A 474 -8.64 6.74 3.30
N GLY A 475 -7.89 7.81 3.59
CA GLY A 475 -8.31 8.90 4.46
C GLY A 475 -8.98 10.06 3.72
N GLY A 476 -8.85 10.15 2.39
CA GLY A 476 -9.25 11.36 1.66
C GLY A 476 -8.33 12.55 2.00
N ASN A 477 -7.13 12.31 2.55
CA ASN A 477 -6.29 13.36 3.12
C ASN A 477 -4.81 12.99 2.92
N MET A 478 -4.08 13.84 2.19
CA MET A 478 -2.65 13.66 1.89
C MET A 478 -1.79 14.00 3.11
N LEU A 479 -2.15 15.04 3.86
CA LEU A 479 -1.35 15.58 4.97
C LEU A 479 -1.55 14.84 6.31
N ARG A 480 -2.38 13.80 6.36
CA ARG A 480 -2.59 12.96 7.55
C ARG A 480 -1.27 12.53 8.19
N ASN A 481 -0.34 12.05 7.37
CA ASN A 481 0.98 11.60 7.79
C ASN A 481 2.07 12.69 7.66
N GLY A 482 1.68 13.94 7.38
CA GLY A 482 2.59 15.08 7.16
C GLY A 482 3.40 14.97 5.87
N VAL A 483 2.85 14.30 4.85
CA VAL A 483 3.54 14.00 3.59
C VAL A 483 2.84 14.76 2.47
N ASP A 484 3.36 15.94 2.14
CA ASP A 484 2.86 16.79 1.06
C ASP A 484 3.55 16.42 -0.26
N TRP A 485 2.82 15.85 -1.22
CA TRP A 485 3.37 15.42 -2.51
C TRP A 485 3.83 16.60 -3.35
N PHE A 486 3.10 17.71 -3.33
CA PHE A 486 3.45 18.91 -4.09
C PHE A 486 4.76 19.48 -3.59
N LEU A 487 4.90 19.65 -2.27
CA LEU A 487 6.13 20.18 -1.68
C LEU A 487 7.32 19.24 -1.86
N THR A 488 7.12 17.93 -1.64
CA THR A 488 8.21 16.96 -1.75
C THR A 488 8.72 16.82 -3.18
N GLN A 489 7.85 16.95 -4.20
CA GLN A 489 8.29 16.93 -5.59
C GLN A 489 8.87 18.25 -6.07
N GLU A 490 8.38 19.37 -5.54
CA GLU A 490 8.97 20.67 -5.85
C GLU A 490 10.40 20.78 -5.28
N GLU A 491 10.61 20.40 -4.02
CA GLU A 491 11.86 20.70 -3.32
C GLU A 491 12.76 19.50 -3.02
N GLY A 492 12.22 18.29 -2.86
CA GLY A 492 12.94 17.16 -2.26
C GLY A 492 13.37 16.07 -3.24
N LEU A 493 12.44 15.58 -4.05
CA LEU A 493 12.61 14.41 -4.92
C LEU A 493 12.61 14.81 -6.39
N THR A 494 13.04 13.90 -7.27
CA THR A 494 13.11 14.12 -8.72
C THR A 494 12.25 13.16 -9.54
N HIS A 495 11.49 12.27 -8.87
CA HIS A 495 10.60 11.32 -9.49
C HIS A 495 9.41 10.98 -8.58
N GLY A 496 8.20 10.98 -9.16
CA GLY A 496 6.94 10.65 -8.48
C GLY A 496 6.68 9.16 -8.35
N TRP A 497 6.19 8.69 -7.20
CA TRP A 497 5.87 7.27 -7.03
C TRP A 497 4.84 6.97 -5.93
N HIS A 498 3.90 6.06 -6.20
CA HIS A 498 2.93 5.55 -5.23
C HIS A 498 2.56 4.11 -5.55
N GLU A 499 1.52 3.61 -4.89
CA GLU A 499 1.00 2.27 -5.04
C GLU A 499 -0.49 2.28 -5.33
N ASP A 500 -0.98 1.19 -5.92
CA ASP A 500 -2.39 1.05 -6.28
C ASP A 500 -3.14 0.04 -5.40
N TRP A 501 -2.72 -0.14 -4.13
CA TRP A 501 -3.30 -1.15 -3.24
C TRP A 501 -4.83 -1.13 -3.24
N LEU A 502 -5.42 0.05 -3.00
CA LEU A 502 -6.84 0.37 -3.20
C LEU A 502 -7.89 -0.60 -2.61
N ASN A 503 -7.48 -1.58 -1.78
CA ASN A 503 -8.33 -2.57 -1.12
C ASN A 503 -9.34 -1.93 -0.16
N PHE A 504 -9.11 -0.67 0.23
CA PHE A 504 -10.03 0.15 1.02
C PHE A 504 -10.53 1.41 0.28
N GLY A 505 -10.26 1.52 -1.03
CA GLY A 505 -10.60 2.68 -1.85
C GLY A 505 -12.07 2.73 -2.27
N GLY A 506 -12.74 1.58 -2.41
CA GLY A 506 -14.11 1.46 -2.96
C GLY A 506 -14.14 1.00 -4.43
N THR A 507 -13.04 1.20 -5.16
CA THR A 507 -12.79 0.67 -6.52
C THR A 507 -11.29 0.79 -6.85
N PHE A 508 -10.76 -0.06 -7.72
CA PHE A 508 -9.39 0.04 -8.27
C PHE A 508 -9.25 1.14 -9.32
N GLN A 509 -10.35 1.70 -9.82
CA GLN A 509 -10.34 2.85 -10.74
C GLN A 509 -9.66 4.10 -10.15
N PHE A 510 -9.55 4.17 -8.82
CA PHE A 510 -8.83 5.25 -8.15
C PHE A 510 -7.30 5.21 -8.36
N CYS A 511 -6.75 4.23 -9.09
CA CYS A 511 -5.36 4.30 -9.56
C CYS A 511 -5.15 5.56 -10.42
N GLY A 512 -6.09 5.87 -11.34
CA GLY A 512 -6.05 7.09 -12.15
C GLY A 512 -6.07 8.38 -11.31
N TYR A 513 -6.86 8.41 -10.23
CA TYR A 513 -6.93 9.56 -9.31
C TYR A 513 -5.58 9.84 -8.63
N LEU A 514 -4.87 8.78 -8.22
CA LEU A 514 -3.56 8.90 -7.60
C LEU A 514 -2.52 9.40 -8.62
N VAL A 515 -2.57 8.88 -9.85
CA VAL A 515 -1.69 9.34 -10.93
C VAL A 515 -1.99 10.80 -11.30
N ASP A 516 -3.25 11.23 -11.36
CA ASP A 516 -3.60 12.64 -11.62
C ASP A 516 -3.06 13.60 -10.55
N PHE A 517 -3.09 13.19 -9.28
CA PHE A 517 -2.48 13.96 -8.18
C PHE A 517 -0.96 14.06 -8.31
N GLN A 518 -0.32 12.97 -8.71
CA GLN A 518 1.13 12.95 -8.92
C GLN A 518 1.56 13.74 -10.13
N ARG A 519 0.81 13.63 -11.23
CA ARG A 519 1.01 14.40 -12.44
C ARG A 519 0.95 15.89 -12.10
N ALA A 520 -0.02 16.31 -11.28
CA ALA A 520 -0.10 17.68 -10.78
C ALA A 520 1.11 18.07 -9.91
N ALA A 521 1.49 17.24 -8.94
CA ALA A 521 2.66 17.50 -8.08
C ALA A 521 4.00 17.57 -8.86
N ALA A 522 4.16 16.74 -9.89
CA ALA A 522 5.34 16.67 -10.74
C ALA A 522 5.39 17.74 -11.84
N ARG A 523 4.26 18.40 -12.13
CA ARG A 523 4.07 19.29 -13.29
C ARG A 523 5.06 20.45 -13.31
N LYS A 524 5.30 21.11 -12.16
CA LYS A 524 6.14 22.32 -12.06
C LYS A 524 7.58 22.06 -12.51
N ARG A 525 8.11 20.87 -12.21
CA ARG A 525 9.48 20.46 -12.56
C ARG A 525 9.55 19.51 -13.75
N ARG A 526 8.41 19.22 -14.40
CA ARG A 526 8.29 18.27 -15.52
C ARG A 526 8.92 16.91 -15.18
N GLN A 527 8.73 16.46 -13.94
CA GLN A 527 9.28 15.19 -13.49
C GLN A 527 8.50 14.03 -14.07
N GLN A 528 9.20 12.92 -14.28
CA GLN A 528 8.57 11.64 -14.56
C GLN A 528 8.01 11.04 -13.27
N TYR A 529 7.06 10.13 -13.43
CA TYR A 529 6.42 9.44 -12.32
C TYR A 529 6.01 8.03 -12.73
N GLY A 530 5.95 7.14 -11.74
CA GLY A 530 5.53 5.77 -11.90
C GLY A 530 4.62 5.29 -10.78
N MET A 531 4.27 4.00 -10.85
CA MET A 531 3.33 3.38 -9.93
C MET A 531 3.72 1.93 -9.63
N TYR A 532 3.53 1.51 -8.39
CA TYR A 532 3.44 0.09 -8.08
C TYR A 532 2.08 -0.46 -8.49
N ASN A 533 2.10 -1.42 -9.43
CA ASN A 533 0.92 -2.18 -9.79
C ASN A 533 0.86 -3.47 -8.96
N ILE A 534 -0.05 -3.52 -7.99
CA ILE A 534 -0.04 -4.62 -7.02
C ILE A 534 -0.70 -5.89 -7.60
N LEU A 535 0.02 -7.01 -7.54
CA LEU A 535 -0.39 -8.35 -7.99
C LEU A 535 -1.21 -9.13 -6.95
N GLY A 536 -0.87 -9.00 -5.66
CA GLY A 536 -1.43 -9.85 -4.60
C GLY A 536 -2.95 -9.77 -4.49
N GLY A 537 -3.68 -10.88 -4.62
CA GLY A 537 -5.16 -10.85 -4.53
C GLY A 537 -5.88 -10.14 -5.68
N ARG A 538 -5.20 -9.90 -6.82
CA ARG A 538 -5.81 -9.34 -8.05
C ARG A 538 -6.07 -10.45 -9.07
N GLN A 539 -7.10 -10.28 -9.88
CA GLN A 539 -7.38 -11.16 -11.02
C GLN A 539 -6.60 -10.73 -12.27
N PRO A 540 -6.41 -11.62 -13.26
CA PRO A 540 -5.73 -11.27 -14.51
C PRO A 540 -6.32 -10.03 -15.21
N TRP A 541 -7.64 -9.87 -15.16
CA TRP A 541 -8.32 -8.68 -15.68
C TRP A 541 -7.96 -7.40 -14.93
N ASP A 542 -7.91 -7.44 -13.59
CA ASP A 542 -7.55 -6.27 -12.76
C ASP A 542 -6.16 -5.74 -13.16
N ILE A 543 -5.19 -6.64 -13.38
CA ILE A 543 -3.83 -6.27 -13.76
C ILE A 543 -3.81 -5.51 -15.08
N MET A 544 -4.51 -6.02 -16.10
CA MET A 544 -4.54 -5.37 -17.42
C MET A 544 -5.22 -4.01 -17.37
N VAL A 545 -6.40 -3.92 -16.74
CA VAL A 545 -7.19 -2.68 -16.73
C VAL A 545 -6.53 -1.59 -15.87
N LYS A 546 -5.91 -1.96 -14.74
CA LYS A 546 -5.14 -1.02 -13.90
C LYS A 546 -3.92 -0.50 -14.65
N SER A 547 -3.13 -1.38 -15.27
CA SER A 547 -1.95 -0.99 -16.05
C SER A 547 -2.32 -0.01 -17.17
N ALA A 548 -3.40 -0.31 -17.92
CA ALA A 548 -3.89 0.57 -18.97
C ALA A 548 -4.36 1.93 -18.42
N ALA A 549 -5.06 1.96 -17.29
CA ALA A 549 -5.48 3.22 -16.68
C ALA A 549 -4.28 4.05 -16.22
N GLU A 550 -3.34 3.44 -15.51
CA GLU A 550 -2.11 4.11 -15.03
C GLU A 550 -1.33 4.75 -16.19
N ILE A 551 -1.14 4.00 -17.28
CA ILE A 551 -0.48 4.51 -18.49
C ILE A 551 -1.27 5.64 -19.11
N GLY A 552 -2.59 5.48 -19.27
CA GLY A 552 -3.46 6.52 -19.79
C GLY A 552 -3.37 7.83 -19.01
N HIS A 553 -3.14 7.76 -17.71
CA HIS A 553 -2.92 8.93 -16.85
C HIS A 553 -1.47 9.46 -16.85
N GLY A 554 -0.56 8.83 -17.60
CA GLY A 554 0.75 9.38 -17.95
C GLY A 554 1.94 8.79 -17.20
N VAL A 555 1.80 7.65 -16.51
CA VAL A 555 2.99 7.01 -15.91
C VAL A 555 3.96 6.57 -16.99
N THR A 556 5.26 6.67 -16.71
CA THR A 556 6.35 6.25 -17.63
C THR A 556 7.16 5.07 -17.07
N ALA A 557 6.54 4.30 -16.17
CA ALA A 557 7.07 3.82 -14.90
C ALA A 557 6.09 2.81 -14.26
N LEU A 558 6.24 1.49 -14.45
CA LEU A 558 5.47 0.49 -13.67
C LEU A 558 6.39 -0.50 -12.96
N HIS A 559 6.07 -0.79 -11.71
CA HIS A 559 6.64 -1.92 -11.00
C HIS A 559 5.55 -2.84 -10.48
N TYR A 560 5.52 -4.09 -10.94
CA TYR A 560 4.55 -5.08 -10.48
C TYR A 560 4.97 -5.64 -9.12
N PHE A 561 4.21 -5.33 -8.06
CA PHE A 561 4.51 -5.77 -6.69
C PHE A 561 3.60 -6.93 -6.26
N ASN A 562 4.08 -8.17 -6.12
CA ASN A 562 5.42 -8.60 -6.48
C ASN A 562 5.44 -10.00 -7.12
N TYR A 563 6.35 -10.23 -8.06
CA TYR A 563 6.60 -11.55 -8.65
C TYR A 563 7.20 -12.50 -7.61
N GLY A 564 8.28 -12.11 -6.95
CA GLY A 564 8.90 -12.87 -5.86
C GLY A 564 10.25 -13.45 -6.25
N PRO A 565 10.42 -14.77 -6.37
CA PRO A 565 9.37 -15.77 -6.44
C PRO A 565 8.85 -16.21 -5.07
N ALA A 566 7.68 -16.87 -5.03
CA ALA A 566 6.97 -17.21 -3.79
C ALA A 566 7.67 -18.25 -2.90
N TYR A 567 8.60 -19.01 -3.47
CA TYR A 567 9.48 -19.93 -2.77
C TYR A 567 10.80 -19.28 -2.31
N SER A 568 10.91 -17.96 -2.44
CA SER A 568 11.97 -17.16 -1.82
C SER A 568 11.48 -16.48 -0.53
N ILE A 569 12.36 -15.75 0.14
CA ILE A 569 12.00 -14.96 1.33
C ILE A 569 11.29 -13.63 0.99
N ALA A 570 10.89 -13.42 -0.27
CA ALA A 570 10.14 -12.25 -0.72
C ALA A 570 8.76 -12.14 -0.03
N SER A 571 8.39 -10.92 0.37
CA SER A 571 7.03 -10.59 0.76
C SER A 571 6.11 -10.52 -0.47
N ASP A 572 4.82 -10.82 -0.26
CA ASP A 572 3.73 -10.61 -1.23
C ASP A 572 4.00 -11.14 -2.65
N ALA A 573 4.70 -12.27 -2.73
CA ALA A 573 5.15 -12.89 -3.97
C ALA A 573 4.04 -13.68 -4.69
N ASN A 574 3.96 -13.55 -6.02
CA ASN A 574 2.89 -14.11 -6.86
C ASN A 574 3.40 -14.99 -8.02
N SER A 575 4.67 -15.40 -8.04
CA SER A 575 5.20 -16.26 -9.12
C SER A 575 4.48 -17.61 -9.23
N HIS A 576 3.90 -18.12 -8.14
CA HIS A 576 3.10 -19.34 -8.13
C HIS A 576 1.72 -19.18 -8.80
N ARG A 577 1.31 -17.94 -9.11
CA ARG A 577 0.00 -17.60 -9.69
C ARG A 577 0.08 -17.57 -11.22
N HIS A 578 0.25 -18.73 -11.83
CA HIS A 578 0.41 -18.86 -13.28
C HIS A 578 -0.81 -18.34 -14.06
N GLU A 579 -1.98 -18.19 -13.43
CA GLU A 579 -3.14 -17.56 -14.05
C GLU A 579 -2.90 -16.07 -14.42
N LEU A 580 -1.95 -15.39 -13.77
CA LEU A 580 -1.58 -14.01 -14.08
C LEU A 580 -0.67 -13.90 -15.31
N TYR A 581 0.03 -14.98 -15.68
CA TYR A 581 1.09 -14.95 -16.69
C TYR A 581 0.59 -14.50 -18.08
N PRO A 582 -0.55 -15.00 -18.60
CA PRO A 582 -1.09 -14.52 -19.87
C PRO A 582 -1.40 -13.02 -19.87
N ALA A 583 -1.96 -12.50 -18.76
CA ALA A 583 -2.29 -11.09 -18.63
C ALA A 583 -1.03 -10.20 -18.61
N LEU A 584 -0.03 -10.59 -17.83
CA LEU A 584 1.26 -9.90 -17.75
C LEU A 584 1.97 -9.89 -19.11
N ALA A 585 2.12 -11.06 -19.74
CA ALA A 585 2.73 -11.16 -21.06
C ALA A 585 2.01 -10.29 -22.09
N ARG A 586 0.67 -10.33 -22.12
CA ARG A 586 -0.12 -9.52 -23.06
C ARG A 586 0.06 -8.02 -22.85
N ILE A 587 -0.13 -7.53 -21.63
CA ILE A 587 -0.11 -6.09 -21.39
C ILE A 587 1.31 -5.51 -21.51
N ASN A 588 2.33 -6.21 -21.00
CA ASN A 588 3.72 -5.73 -21.07
C ASN A 588 4.24 -5.63 -22.52
N HIS A 589 3.89 -6.58 -23.38
CA HIS A 589 4.30 -6.53 -24.78
C HIS A 589 3.50 -5.49 -25.58
N ALA A 590 2.22 -5.29 -25.26
CA ALA A 590 1.44 -4.20 -25.84
C ALA A 590 2.01 -2.84 -25.45
N ILE A 591 2.47 -2.67 -24.20
CA ILE A 591 3.15 -1.45 -23.75
C ILE A 591 4.44 -1.21 -24.52
N GLY A 592 5.27 -2.25 -24.69
CA GLY A 592 6.52 -2.12 -25.44
C GLY A 592 6.31 -1.84 -26.92
N GLU A 593 5.17 -2.21 -27.51
CA GLU A 593 4.81 -1.85 -28.88
C GLU A 593 4.61 -0.34 -29.07
N VAL A 594 3.97 0.33 -28.11
CA VAL A 594 3.61 1.76 -28.17
C VAL A 594 4.42 2.63 -27.20
N GLU A 595 5.59 2.16 -26.79
CA GLU A 595 6.37 2.82 -25.73
C GLU A 595 6.89 4.19 -26.15
N ASP A 596 7.07 4.43 -27.46
CA ASP A 596 7.54 5.71 -27.97
C ASP A 596 6.47 6.79 -27.80
N GLU A 597 5.21 6.46 -28.12
CA GLU A 597 4.06 7.35 -27.87
C GLU A 597 3.85 7.64 -26.39
N ILE A 598 4.11 6.65 -25.52
CA ILE A 598 3.96 6.82 -24.07
C ILE A 598 5.09 7.68 -23.49
N VAL A 599 6.35 7.34 -23.78
CA VAL A 599 7.52 7.97 -23.16
C VAL A 599 7.76 9.39 -23.69
N ASP A 600 7.52 9.63 -24.98
CA ASP A 600 7.63 10.98 -25.58
C ASP A 600 6.33 11.78 -25.47
N GLY A 601 5.27 11.16 -24.94
CA GLY A 601 3.94 11.72 -24.86
C GLY A 601 3.65 12.45 -23.56
N THR A 602 2.58 13.25 -23.60
CA THR A 602 2.01 13.89 -22.41
C THR A 602 0.50 13.77 -22.43
N VAL A 603 -0.11 13.67 -21.26
CA VAL A 603 -1.57 13.73 -21.13
C VAL A 603 -2.02 15.16 -21.46
N PRO A 604 -2.88 15.37 -22.48
CA PRO A 604 -3.36 16.71 -22.83
C PRO A 604 -4.07 17.37 -21.65
N PRO A 605 -3.78 18.65 -21.36
CA PRO A 605 -4.40 19.34 -20.23
C PRO A 605 -5.92 19.45 -20.41
N SER A 606 -6.65 19.36 -19.30
CA SER A 606 -8.09 19.64 -19.26
C SER A 606 -8.34 21.13 -18.99
N ARG A 607 -9.46 21.65 -19.51
CA ARG A 607 -10.00 22.98 -19.14
C ARG A 607 -10.87 22.94 -17.87
N ILE A 608 -11.04 21.75 -17.28
CA ILE A 608 -11.74 21.53 -16.01
C ILE A 608 -10.70 21.27 -14.93
N ALA A 609 -10.67 22.11 -13.90
CA ALA A 609 -9.81 21.95 -12.73
C ALA A 609 -10.60 21.43 -11.52
N MET A 610 -9.91 20.73 -10.64
CA MET A 610 -10.41 20.32 -9.32
C MET A 610 -9.43 20.79 -8.24
N LEU A 611 -9.91 21.60 -7.30
CA LEU A 611 -9.05 22.18 -6.27
C LEU A 611 -8.61 21.11 -5.25
N TYR A 612 -7.31 21.06 -5.00
CA TYR A 612 -6.73 20.45 -3.82
C TYR A 612 -6.45 21.51 -2.75
N SER A 613 -7.21 21.52 -1.65
CA SER A 613 -7.02 22.44 -0.53
C SER A 613 -6.11 21.84 0.55
N HIS A 614 -4.90 22.39 0.69
CA HIS A 614 -4.02 22.09 1.82
C HIS A 614 -4.69 22.47 3.14
N SER A 615 -5.37 23.62 3.18
CA SER A 615 -6.10 24.09 4.36
C SER A 615 -7.12 23.06 4.85
N THR A 616 -7.92 22.49 3.94
CA THR A 616 -8.88 21.43 4.30
C THR A 616 -8.17 20.20 4.87
N ASP A 617 -7.08 19.75 4.24
CA ASP A 617 -6.33 18.59 4.70
C ASP A 617 -5.70 18.82 6.10
N ILE A 618 -5.15 20.01 6.37
CA ILE A 618 -4.57 20.37 7.68
C ILE A 618 -5.61 20.25 8.80
N TRP A 619 -6.81 20.76 8.57
CA TRP A 619 -7.88 20.81 9.58
C TRP A 619 -8.72 19.53 9.68
N THR A 620 -8.49 18.56 8.80
CA THR A 620 -9.16 17.25 8.80
C THR A 620 -8.19 16.07 8.94
N ALA A 621 -6.91 16.32 9.24
CA ALA A 621 -5.84 15.31 9.28
C ALA A 621 -6.03 14.22 10.35
N ASP A 622 -6.85 14.45 11.38
CA ASP A 622 -7.11 13.52 12.48
C ASP A 622 -8.22 12.50 12.20
N ALA A 623 -8.96 12.66 11.09
CA ALA A 623 -10.08 11.81 10.71
C ALA A 623 -10.09 11.48 9.21
N VAL A 624 -11.09 10.71 8.76
CA VAL A 624 -11.39 10.60 7.33
C VAL A 624 -11.96 11.93 6.85
N SER A 625 -11.34 12.54 5.85
CA SER A 625 -11.79 13.80 5.27
C SER A 625 -13.05 13.59 4.43
N LEU A 626 -14.17 14.14 4.88
CA LEU A 626 -15.43 14.14 4.13
C LEU A 626 -15.25 14.79 2.75
N HIS A 627 -14.65 15.98 2.71
CA HIS A 627 -14.48 16.76 1.48
C HIS A 627 -13.44 16.13 0.54
N GLY A 628 -12.36 15.57 1.09
CA GLY A 628 -11.36 14.88 0.27
C GLY A 628 -11.87 13.55 -0.30
N LYS A 629 -12.74 12.83 0.45
CA LYS A 629 -13.48 11.70 -0.10
C LYS A 629 -14.46 12.15 -1.18
N GLU A 630 -15.24 13.21 -0.96
CA GLU A 630 -16.11 13.72 -2.02
C GLU A 630 -15.32 14.09 -3.27
N ARG A 631 -14.18 14.78 -3.15
CA ARG A 631 -13.29 15.10 -4.26
C ARG A 631 -12.90 13.86 -5.07
N GLN A 632 -12.41 12.83 -4.40
CA GLN A 632 -12.04 11.55 -5.04
C GLN A 632 -13.23 10.88 -5.74
N ASN A 633 -14.39 10.82 -5.09
CA ASN A 633 -15.54 10.10 -5.63
C ASN A 633 -16.25 10.90 -6.74
N PHE A 634 -16.22 12.23 -6.66
CA PHE A 634 -16.72 13.12 -7.72
C PHE A 634 -15.79 13.11 -8.93
N TRP A 635 -14.46 13.03 -8.72
CA TRP A 635 -13.50 12.76 -9.80
C TRP A 635 -13.92 11.52 -10.60
N LEU A 636 -14.25 10.40 -9.95
CA LEU A 636 -14.68 9.18 -10.64
C LEU A 636 -15.98 9.36 -11.41
N LEU A 637 -16.94 10.11 -10.86
CA LEU A 637 -18.16 10.46 -11.58
C LEU A 637 -17.82 11.22 -12.88
N LEU A 638 -16.96 12.23 -12.82
CA LEU A 638 -16.52 12.98 -14.00
C LEU A 638 -15.78 12.08 -15.01
N ARG A 639 -14.95 11.15 -14.55
CA ARG A 639 -14.28 10.16 -15.42
C ARG A 639 -15.29 9.29 -16.17
N HIS A 640 -16.34 8.82 -15.50
CA HIS A 640 -17.42 8.06 -16.15
C HIS A 640 -18.32 8.90 -17.08
N LEU A 641 -18.17 10.22 -17.09
CA LEU A 641 -18.77 11.14 -18.08
C LEU A 641 -17.80 11.45 -19.24
N GLY A 642 -16.61 10.85 -19.25
CA GLY A 642 -15.56 11.16 -20.23
C GLY A 642 -14.91 12.53 -20.00
N LEU A 643 -15.07 13.14 -18.83
CA LEU A 643 -14.53 14.46 -18.51
C LEU A 643 -13.18 14.32 -17.76
N PRO A 644 -12.04 14.59 -18.40
CA PRO A 644 -10.77 14.69 -17.69
C PRO A 644 -10.72 15.94 -16.81
N VAL A 645 -9.98 15.87 -15.72
CA VAL A 645 -9.76 17.02 -14.82
C VAL A 645 -8.29 17.20 -14.52
N GLU A 646 -7.89 18.44 -14.28
CA GLU A 646 -6.58 18.78 -13.73
C GLU A 646 -6.68 19.02 -12.24
N ILE A 647 -5.80 18.40 -11.45
CA ILE A 647 -5.66 18.77 -10.04
C ILE A 647 -4.83 20.06 -9.96
N VAL A 648 -5.34 21.03 -9.20
CA VAL A 648 -4.70 22.32 -8.97
C VAL A 648 -4.65 22.56 -7.48
N ALA A 649 -3.47 22.81 -6.92
CA ALA A 649 -3.31 23.08 -5.50
C ALA A 649 -3.76 24.49 -5.12
N GLU A 650 -4.16 24.67 -3.86
CA GLU A 650 -4.58 25.96 -3.29
C GLU A 650 -3.56 27.08 -3.50
N ASP A 651 -2.27 26.77 -3.35
CA ASP A 651 -1.18 27.73 -3.56
C ASP A 651 -1.04 28.11 -5.05
N GLU A 652 -1.31 27.19 -5.98
CA GLU A 652 -1.35 27.48 -7.42
C GLU A 652 -2.53 28.38 -7.78
N VAL A 653 -3.69 28.19 -7.13
CA VAL A 653 -4.85 29.09 -7.30
C VAL A 653 -4.51 30.50 -6.81
N ALA A 654 -3.90 30.62 -5.63
CA ALA A 654 -3.43 31.92 -5.12
C ALA A 654 -2.42 32.59 -6.06
N ALA A 655 -1.62 31.79 -6.80
CA ALA A 655 -0.68 32.28 -7.80
C ALA A 655 -1.30 32.55 -9.19
N GLY A 656 -2.62 32.42 -9.35
CA GLY A 656 -3.33 32.76 -10.59
C GLY A 656 -3.48 31.62 -11.61
N ALA A 657 -3.27 30.36 -11.22
CA ALA A 657 -3.37 29.22 -12.13
C ALA A 657 -4.75 29.06 -12.81
N LEU A 658 -5.80 29.66 -12.23
CA LEU A 658 -7.17 29.59 -12.77
C LEU A 658 -7.33 30.19 -14.18
N ALA A 659 -6.39 31.04 -14.63
CA ALA A 659 -6.41 31.60 -15.99
C ALA A 659 -6.39 30.52 -17.10
N GLY A 660 -5.88 29.31 -16.81
CA GLY A 660 -5.84 28.19 -17.75
C GLY A 660 -7.13 27.38 -17.85
N TYR A 661 -8.15 27.66 -17.03
CA TYR A 661 -9.31 26.81 -16.85
C TYR A 661 -10.62 27.56 -17.10
N ASP A 662 -11.65 26.82 -17.53
CA ASP A 662 -13.02 27.35 -17.69
C ASP A 662 -13.90 27.00 -16.51
N ILE A 663 -13.68 25.81 -15.93
CA ILE A 663 -14.49 25.25 -14.86
C ILE A 663 -13.57 24.87 -13.70
N LEU A 664 -13.93 25.27 -12.49
CA LEU A 664 -13.32 24.80 -11.24
C LEU A 664 -14.35 24.02 -10.43
N VAL A 665 -13.96 22.82 -9.98
CA VAL A 665 -14.69 22.01 -9.00
C VAL A 665 -14.04 22.18 -7.63
N LEU A 666 -14.81 22.63 -6.64
CA LEU A 666 -14.35 22.86 -5.27
C LEU A 666 -15.08 21.95 -4.27
N HIS A 667 -14.30 21.06 -3.65
CA HIS A 667 -14.69 20.26 -2.48
C HIS A 667 -13.66 20.45 -1.37
N GLY A 668 -13.92 21.37 -0.45
CA GLY A 668 -13.02 21.66 0.67
C GLY A 668 -13.64 22.58 1.69
N SER A 669 -13.72 22.15 2.96
CA SER A 669 -14.30 22.96 4.04
C SER A 669 -13.55 24.25 4.29
N HIS A 670 -12.26 24.25 4.03
CA HIS A 670 -11.38 25.41 4.19
C HIS A 670 -10.82 25.82 2.84
N ILE A 671 -10.57 27.11 2.67
CA ILE A 671 -9.82 27.66 1.54
C ILE A 671 -8.94 28.81 2.03
N ALA A 672 -7.67 28.83 1.62
CA ALA A 672 -6.78 29.94 1.97
C ALA A 672 -7.34 31.29 1.48
N ARG A 673 -7.20 32.36 2.28
CA ARG A 673 -7.70 33.71 1.90
C ARG A 673 -7.14 34.16 0.55
N ALA A 674 -5.84 33.99 0.32
CA ALA A 674 -5.19 34.36 -0.94
C ALA A 674 -5.77 33.60 -2.16
N ALA A 675 -6.11 32.32 -1.99
CA ALA A 675 -6.76 31.54 -3.03
C ALA A 675 -8.20 32.02 -3.27
N ALA A 676 -8.95 32.32 -2.20
CA ALA A 676 -10.29 32.90 -2.31
C ALA A 676 -10.29 34.29 -2.96
N ASP A 677 -9.29 35.12 -2.66
CA ASP A 677 -9.08 36.46 -3.24
C ASP A 677 -8.80 36.42 -4.74
N THR A 678 -8.27 35.31 -5.24
CA THR A 678 -8.05 35.08 -6.68
C THR A 678 -9.27 34.41 -7.34
N LEU A 679 -9.88 33.45 -6.64
CA LEU A 679 -11.04 32.71 -7.13
C LEU A 679 -12.26 33.59 -7.38
N VAL A 680 -12.59 34.48 -6.44
CA VAL A 680 -13.81 35.31 -6.53
C VAL A 680 -13.78 36.23 -7.76
N PRO A 681 -12.71 37.01 -8.01
CA PRO A 681 -12.59 37.79 -9.24
C PRO A 681 -12.58 36.93 -10.51
N TRP A 682 -11.95 35.75 -10.49
CA TRP A 682 -11.96 34.85 -11.64
C TRP A 682 -13.39 34.41 -12.01
N VAL A 683 -14.22 34.05 -11.02
CA VAL A 683 -15.64 33.75 -11.27
C VAL A 683 -16.36 34.99 -11.82
N GLN A 684 -16.23 36.14 -11.17
CA GLN A 684 -16.86 37.39 -11.62
C GLN A 684 -16.45 37.78 -13.05
N ALA A 685 -15.23 37.42 -13.45
CA ALA A 685 -14.69 37.69 -14.78
C ALA A 685 -15.19 36.73 -15.87
N GLY A 686 -15.85 35.62 -15.55
CA GLY A 686 -16.35 34.65 -16.52
C GLY A 686 -16.07 33.18 -16.18
N GLY A 687 -15.26 32.93 -15.15
CA GLY A 687 -14.99 31.58 -14.66
C GLY A 687 -16.24 30.89 -14.13
N LYS A 688 -16.28 29.57 -14.22
CA LYS A 688 -17.42 28.75 -13.80
C LYS A 688 -17.05 27.89 -12.62
N LEU A 689 -17.81 27.98 -11.53
CA LEU A 689 -17.50 27.29 -10.27
C LEU A 689 -18.58 26.27 -9.91
N TYR A 690 -18.20 25.01 -9.75
CA TYR A 690 -18.98 24.03 -9.02
C TYR A 690 -18.55 24.06 -7.55
N LEU A 691 -19.42 24.55 -6.68
CA LEU A 691 -19.20 24.69 -5.25
C LEU A 691 -19.92 23.56 -4.49
N GLY A 692 -19.15 22.61 -3.97
CA GLY A 692 -19.67 21.47 -3.22
C GLY A 692 -20.29 21.85 -1.87
N ALA A 693 -21.08 20.94 -1.31
CA ALA A 693 -21.65 21.09 0.04
C ALA A 693 -20.55 21.35 1.07
N GLY A 694 -20.81 22.28 2.01
CA GLY A 694 -19.88 22.64 3.08
C GLY A 694 -18.55 23.24 2.63
N SER A 695 -18.40 23.66 1.37
CA SER A 695 -17.11 24.15 0.87
C SER A 695 -16.88 25.63 1.13
N GLY A 696 -15.65 25.99 1.51
CA GLY A 696 -15.22 27.36 1.79
C GLY A 696 -16.00 28.00 2.94
N LEU A 697 -15.98 27.36 4.11
CA LEU A 697 -16.61 27.86 5.36
C LEU A 697 -15.60 28.50 6.33
N ALA A 698 -14.32 28.18 6.16
CA ALA A 698 -13.24 28.70 6.98
C ALA A 698 -11.96 28.92 6.16
N ASP A 699 -11.05 29.73 6.70
CA ASP A 699 -9.76 30.02 6.09
C ASP A 699 -8.66 29.04 6.52
N GLU A 700 -7.43 29.27 6.09
CA GLU A 700 -6.26 28.46 6.44
C GLU A 700 -5.98 28.41 7.95
N TYR A 701 -6.47 29.38 8.72
CA TYR A 701 -6.36 29.50 10.18
C TYR A 701 -7.65 29.10 10.90
N ASN A 702 -8.57 28.41 10.23
CA ASN A 702 -9.86 27.97 10.78
C ASN A 702 -10.70 29.14 11.34
N ALA A 703 -10.44 30.37 10.88
CA ALA A 703 -11.32 31.50 11.11
C ALA A 703 -12.45 31.48 10.06
N PRO A 704 -13.66 31.95 10.39
CA PRO A 704 -14.76 31.98 9.44
C PRO A 704 -14.38 32.70 8.14
N LEU A 705 -14.66 32.03 7.02
CA LEU A 705 -14.56 32.56 5.66
C LEU A 705 -15.74 31.96 4.90
N ASP A 706 -16.78 32.75 4.65
CA ASP A 706 -17.92 32.29 3.87
C ASP A 706 -17.71 32.63 2.40
N LEU A 707 -17.20 31.66 1.62
CA LEU A 707 -16.94 31.83 0.20
C LEU A 707 -18.23 32.15 -0.59
N ARG A 708 -19.39 31.64 -0.13
CA ARG A 708 -20.69 31.97 -0.74
C ARG A 708 -20.98 33.45 -0.58
N ALA A 709 -20.84 33.97 0.64
CA ALA A 709 -21.02 35.40 0.90
C ALA A 709 -20.06 36.26 0.07
N ARG A 710 -18.79 35.84 -0.08
CA ARG A 710 -17.82 36.56 -0.94
C ARG A 710 -18.17 36.56 -2.43
N LEU A 711 -18.89 35.54 -2.89
CA LEU A 711 -19.44 35.45 -4.25
C LEU A 711 -20.78 36.20 -4.40
N GLY A 712 -21.30 36.84 -3.33
CA GLY A 712 -22.61 37.49 -3.33
C GLY A 712 -23.80 36.52 -3.23
N LEU A 713 -23.55 35.27 -2.83
CA LEU A 713 -24.56 34.24 -2.65
C LEU A 713 -25.08 34.23 -1.20
N PRO A 714 -26.36 33.90 -0.96
CA PRO A 714 -26.90 33.75 0.38
C PRO A 714 -26.09 32.74 1.21
N PRO A 715 -25.85 33.02 2.50
CA PRO A 715 -25.22 32.06 3.40
C PRO A 715 -26.07 30.80 3.51
N GLY A 716 -25.43 29.68 3.79
CA GLY A 716 -26.10 28.39 4.00
C GLY A 716 -25.78 27.80 5.36
N THR A 717 -26.55 26.80 5.77
CA THR A 717 -26.26 26.02 6.99
C THR A 717 -25.85 24.61 6.60
N PHE A 718 -24.64 24.22 6.98
CA PHE A 718 -24.10 22.91 6.69
C PHE A 718 -24.07 22.02 7.93
N THR A 719 -24.62 20.80 7.82
CA THR A 719 -24.59 19.79 8.87
C THR A 719 -23.92 18.52 8.39
N VAL A 720 -23.09 17.92 9.25
CA VAL A 720 -22.46 16.61 9.01
C VAL A 720 -23.09 15.61 9.97
N GLU A 721 -23.68 14.56 9.42
CA GLU A 721 -24.29 13.46 10.18
C GLU A 721 -23.32 12.29 10.36
N ALA A 722 -22.47 12.03 9.36
CA ALA A 722 -21.50 10.94 9.39
C ALA A 722 -20.31 11.19 8.45
N LEU A 723 -19.16 10.63 8.81
CA LEU A 723 -18.01 10.54 7.90
C LEU A 723 -18.14 9.28 7.02
N PRO A 724 -17.68 9.33 5.76
CA PRO A 724 -17.85 8.22 4.80
C PRO A 724 -17.07 6.94 5.15
N GLY A 725 -16.06 7.03 6.03
CA GLY A 725 -15.20 5.90 6.41
C GLY A 725 -14.34 5.37 5.25
N GLN A 726 -14.00 4.08 5.32
CA GLN A 726 -13.27 3.37 4.25
C GLN A 726 -14.21 2.98 3.11
N GLY A 727 -13.70 2.94 1.88
CA GLY A 727 -14.47 2.66 0.66
C GLY A 727 -15.25 1.35 0.69
N SER A 728 -14.69 0.29 1.31
CA SER A 728 -15.36 -1.01 1.47
C SER A 728 -16.68 -0.93 2.27
N SER A 729 -16.86 0.10 3.08
CA SER A 729 -18.05 0.30 3.92
C SER A 729 -19.08 1.26 3.33
N PHE A 730 -18.88 1.78 2.11
CA PHE A 730 -19.75 2.83 1.55
C PHE A 730 -21.21 2.38 1.42
N HIS A 731 -21.45 1.10 1.11
CA HIS A 731 -22.80 0.51 1.08
C HIS A 731 -23.58 0.66 2.41
N ARG A 732 -22.90 0.90 3.54
CA ARG A 732 -23.52 1.09 4.86
C ARG A 732 -23.88 2.54 5.17
N LEU A 733 -23.51 3.48 4.31
CA LEU A 733 -23.82 4.89 4.54
C LEU A 733 -25.33 5.10 4.48
N LYS A 734 -25.86 5.72 5.55
CA LYS A 734 -27.27 6.05 5.67
C LYS A 734 -27.65 7.12 4.63
N VAL A 735 -28.71 6.86 3.88
CA VAL A 735 -29.36 7.90 3.07
C VAL A 735 -30.09 8.85 4.01
N LEU A 736 -29.64 10.10 4.03
CA LEU A 736 -30.19 11.15 4.89
C LEU A 736 -31.41 11.81 4.26
N ALA A 737 -31.35 11.99 2.94
CA ALA A 737 -32.41 12.56 2.12
C ALA A 737 -32.32 12.05 0.68
N SER A 738 -33.38 12.28 -0.08
CA SER A 738 -33.43 12.03 -1.53
C SER A 738 -33.55 13.37 -2.26
N VAL A 739 -32.68 13.60 -3.24
CA VAL A 739 -32.67 14.78 -4.10
C VAL A 739 -33.40 14.44 -5.39
N GLN A 740 -34.54 15.05 -5.60
CA GLN A 740 -35.32 14.92 -6.83
C GLN A 740 -34.69 15.76 -7.93
N THR A 741 -34.43 15.13 -9.07
CA THR A 741 -33.92 15.76 -10.28
C THR A 741 -34.75 15.32 -11.49
N GLU A 742 -34.60 15.98 -12.62
CA GLU A 742 -35.25 15.57 -13.87
C GLU A 742 -34.85 14.16 -14.36
N ALA A 743 -33.68 13.65 -13.97
CA ALA A 743 -33.26 12.29 -14.30
C ALA A 743 -33.81 11.23 -13.32
N GLY A 744 -34.28 11.67 -12.15
CA GLY A 744 -34.73 10.82 -11.05
C GLY A 744 -34.06 11.14 -9.71
N PRO A 745 -34.35 10.34 -8.66
CA PRO A 745 -33.86 10.59 -7.31
C PRO A 745 -32.36 10.25 -7.16
N LEU A 746 -31.62 11.13 -6.47
CA LEU A 746 -30.24 10.93 -6.05
C LEU A 746 -30.16 10.82 -4.52
N ALA A 747 -29.36 9.90 -4.00
CA ALA A 747 -29.15 9.76 -2.56
C ALA A 747 -28.21 10.85 -2.01
N ALA A 748 -28.66 11.56 -0.99
CA ALA A 748 -27.84 12.45 -0.17
C ALA A 748 -27.38 11.71 1.09
N VAL A 749 -26.07 11.74 1.36
CA VAL A 749 -25.41 10.97 2.43
C VAL A 749 -24.36 11.83 3.13
N CYS A 750 -23.91 11.41 4.31
CA CYS A 750 -22.88 12.04 5.15
C CYS A 750 -23.22 13.43 5.72
N GLY A 751 -23.84 14.33 4.97
CA GLY A 751 -24.25 15.64 5.44
C GLY A 751 -25.13 16.37 4.42
N LEU A 752 -25.74 17.48 4.85
CA LEU A 752 -26.63 18.31 4.05
C LEU A 752 -26.23 19.79 4.21
N HIS A 753 -26.25 20.54 3.13
CA HIS A 753 -26.06 21.99 3.12
C HIS A 753 -27.37 22.63 2.68
N ARG A 754 -28.02 23.34 3.60
CA ARG A 754 -29.22 24.13 3.31
C ARG A 754 -28.82 25.32 2.45
N LEU A 755 -29.37 25.38 1.25
CA LEU A 755 -29.16 26.45 0.30
C LEU A 755 -30.40 27.33 0.20
N GLU A 756 -30.20 28.63 0.02
CA GLU A 756 -31.25 29.58 -0.33
C GLU A 756 -30.99 30.11 -1.76
N PRO A 757 -32.02 30.22 -2.62
CA PRO A 757 -31.88 30.78 -3.96
C PRO A 757 -31.39 32.23 -3.94
N TRP A 758 -30.65 32.62 -4.97
CA TRP A 758 -30.25 34.01 -5.22
C TRP A 758 -30.88 34.52 -6.53
N PRO A 759 -30.82 35.83 -6.82
CA PRO A 759 -31.40 36.37 -8.06
C PRO A 759 -30.92 35.60 -9.30
N ASP A 760 -31.86 35.25 -10.16
CA ASP A 760 -31.64 34.50 -11.41
C ASP A 760 -31.02 33.10 -11.23
N ALA A 761 -31.04 32.56 -10.00
CA ALA A 761 -30.66 31.18 -9.73
C ALA A 761 -31.80 30.21 -10.07
N GLU A 762 -31.47 29.21 -10.89
CA GLU A 762 -32.32 28.08 -11.22
C GLU A 762 -32.21 27.00 -10.14
N VAL A 763 -33.35 26.43 -9.73
CA VAL A 763 -33.41 25.25 -8.85
C VAL A 763 -33.33 24.00 -9.71
N LEU A 764 -32.16 23.35 -9.71
CA LEU A 764 -31.88 22.18 -10.55
C LEU A 764 -32.26 20.85 -9.89
N GLY A 765 -32.51 20.88 -8.58
CA GLY A 765 -32.96 19.72 -7.82
C GLY A 765 -33.38 20.12 -6.42
N THR A 766 -34.32 19.36 -5.85
CA THR A 766 -34.91 19.64 -4.53
C THR A 766 -34.81 18.43 -3.61
N PHE A 767 -34.68 18.67 -2.31
CA PHE A 767 -34.93 17.61 -1.32
C PHE A 767 -36.42 17.26 -1.31
N ALA A 768 -36.76 16.10 -0.74
CA ALA A 768 -38.14 15.64 -0.61
C ALA A 768 -39.08 16.62 0.13
N ASP A 769 -38.52 17.53 0.95
CA ASP A 769 -39.26 18.59 1.64
C ASP A 769 -39.44 19.88 0.82
N GLY A 770 -39.05 19.86 -0.46
CA GLY A 770 -39.17 20.98 -1.41
C GLY A 770 -38.03 21.99 -1.36
N ARG A 771 -37.09 21.89 -0.41
CA ARG A 771 -35.97 22.84 -0.32
C ARG A 771 -34.94 22.61 -1.43
N PRO A 772 -34.26 23.65 -1.94
CA PRO A 772 -33.23 23.50 -2.96
C PRO A 772 -32.07 22.62 -2.49
N ALA A 773 -31.72 21.63 -3.31
CA ALA A 773 -30.57 20.76 -3.14
C ALA A 773 -29.45 21.07 -4.14
N LEU A 774 -29.79 21.63 -5.30
CA LEU A 774 -28.85 22.15 -6.29
C LEU A 774 -29.38 23.46 -6.86
N LEU A 775 -28.53 24.47 -6.91
CA LEU A 775 -28.82 25.78 -7.49
C LEU A 775 -27.77 26.12 -8.53
N ALA A 776 -28.16 26.75 -9.63
CA ALA A 776 -27.23 27.31 -10.61
C ALA A 776 -27.65 28.71 -11.02
N GLY A 777 -26.71 29.66 -11.02
CA GLY A 777 -27.03 31.05 -11.34
C GLY A 777 -25.79 31.89 -11.67
N PRO A 778 -26.00 33.10 -12.19
CA PRO A 778 -24.92 34.01 -12.55
C PRO A 778 -24.21 34.57 -11.32
N VAL A 779 -22.90 34.83 -11.45
CA VAL A 779 -22.09 35.65 -10.53
C VAL A 779 -21.14 36.49 -11.36
N GLY A 780 -21.41 37.81 -11.46
CA GLY A 780 -20.74 38.65 -12.44
C GLY A 780 -20.98 38.14 -13.87
N ARG A 781 -19.91 37.95 -14.65
CA ARG A 781 -19.96 37.31 -15.98
C ARG A 781 -19.84 35.79 -15.92
N GLY A 782 -19.55 35.22 -14.76
CA GLY A 782 -19.41 33.78 -14.55
C GLY A 782 -20.71 33.12 -14.11
N ARG A 783 -20.59 31.84 -13.75
CA ARG A 783 -21.72 31.02 -13.30
C ARG A 783 -21.28 30.14 -12.13
N VAL A 784 -22.15 29.99 -11.13
CA VAL A 784 -21.92 29.11 -9.98
C VAL A 784 -23.00 28.04 -9.94
N ILE A 785 -22.59 26.78 -9.74
CA ILE A 785 -23.45 25.69 -9.29
C ILE A 785 -23.14 25.46 -7.81
N ALA A 786 -24.15 25.54 -6.94
CA ALA A 786 -24.02 25.23 -5.53
C ALA A 786 -24.73 23.90 -5.21
N SER A 787 -23.98 22.94 -4.64
CA SER A 787 -24.53 21.65 -4.20
C SER A 787 -24.84 21.65 -2.70
N GLY A 788 -26.03 21.17 -2.38
CA GLY A 788 -26.54 20.93 -1.03
C GLY A 788 -26.20 19.55 -0.47
N PHE A 789 -25.55 18.69 -1.25
CA PHE A 789 -25.23 17.31 -0.88
C PHE A 789 -23.92 16.82 -1.52
N PHE A 790 -23.56 15.55 -1.28
CA PHE A 790 -22.34 14.87 -1.72
C PHE A 790 -22.61 13.85 -2.84
N PRO A 791 -22.78 14.29 -4.11
CA PRO A 791 -23.10 13.41 -5.22
C PRO A 791 -22.02 12.37 -5.52
N GLY A 792 -20.74 12.69 -5.36
CA GLY A 792 -19.64 11.75 -5.59
C GLY A 792 -19.73 10.55 -4.65
N ILE A 793 -19.80 10.79 -3.34
CA ILE A 793 -19.96 9.72 -2.34
C ILE A 793 -21.26 8.95 -2.56
N GLY A 794 -22.36 9.63 -2.89
CA GLY A 794 -23.64 8.98 -3.22
C GLY A 794 -23.52 8.04 -4.43
N TYR A 795 -22.77 8.45 -5.46
CA TYR A 795 -22.52 7.66 -6.66
C TYR A 795 -21.74 6.37 -6.37
N VAL A 796 -20.63 6.48 -5.64
CA VAL A 796 -19.78 5.33 -5.32
C VAL A 796 -20.43 4.42 -4.28
N ARG A 797 -21.23 4.97 -3.35
CA ARG A 797 -22.12 4.17 -2.48
C ARG A 797 -23.02 3.26 -3.30
N GLY A 798 -23.70 3.80 -4.31
CA GLY A 798 -24.58 3.00 -5.17
C GLY A 798 -23.82 1.91 -5.92
N GLY A 799 -22.59 2.19 -6.38
CA GLY A 799 -21.71 1.15 -6.93
C GLY A 799 -21.36 0.06 -5.91
N ALA A 800 -21.01 0.44 -4.68
CA ALA A 800 -20.69 -0.48 -3.60
C ALA A 800 -21.87 -1.40 -3.23
N GLU A 801 -23.11 -0.89 -3.22
CA GLU A 801 -24.31 -1.70 -3.03
C GLU A 801 -24.47 -2.76 -4.13
N LYS A 802 -24.25 -2.39 -5.38
CA LYS A 802 -24.37 -3.31 -6.53
C LYS A 802 -23.31 -4.40 -6.52
N ARG A 803 -22.11 -4.10 -6.02
CA ARG A 803 -21.07 -5.12 -5.80
C ARG A 803 -21.51 -6.17 -4.78
N GLN A 804 -22.09 -5.77 -3.65
CA GLN A 804 -22.52 -6.73 -2.62
C GLN A 804 -23.55 -7.73 -3.12
N ALA A 805 -24.46 -7.28 -3.98
CA ALA A 805 -25.52 -8.13 -4.52
C ALA A 805 -25.02 -9.24 -5.46
N ARG A 806 -23.75 -9.21 -5.93
CA ARG A 806 -23.22 -10.13 -6.96
C ARG A 806 -22.14 -11.11 -6.48
N ASP A 807 -21.86 -11.15 -5.19
CA ASP A 807 -20.83 -11.98 -4.54
C ASP A 807 -19.36 -11.69 -4.93
N ALA A 808 -18.44 -11.96 -4.01
CA ALA A 808 -17.13 -11.33 -3.89
C ALA A 808 -15.97 -11.97 -4.70
N ALA A 809 -16.26 -12.93 -5.59
CA ALA A 809 -15.24 -13.82 -6.17
C ALA A 809 -14.54 -13.28 -7.43
N ILE A 810 -15.01 -12.19 -8.04
CA ILE A 810 -14.56 -11.77 -9.39
C ILE A 810 -13.61 -10.57 -9.38
N THR A 811 -13.81 -9.56 -8.53
CA THR A 811 -12.95 -8.36 -8.41
C THR A 811 -13.44 -7.45 -7.28
N TYR A 812 -12.58 -6.55 -6.81
CA TYR A 812 -12.96 -5.46 -5.89
C TYR A 812 -13.74 -4.32 -6.62
N ASN A 813 -13.70 -4.27 -7.94
CA ASN A 813 -14.37 -3.24 -8.75
C ASN A 813 -15.89 -3.42 -8.78
N PRO A 814 -16.69 -2.37 -8.53
CA PRO A 814 -18.12 -2.40 -8.81
C PRO A 814 -18.39 -2.64 -10.31
N PRO A 815 -19.22 -3.63 -10.68
CA PRO A 815 -19.50 -3.94 -12.09
C PRO A 815 -20.45 -2.93 -12.74
N GLU A 816 -21.16 -2.13 -11.93
CA GLU A 816 -22.08 -1.11 -12.37
C GLU A 816 -22.18 0.00 -11.31
N PHE A 817 -22.53 1.20 -11.77
CA PHE A 817 -22.80 2.36 -10.93
C PHE A 817 -24.16 2.97 -11.33
N PRO A 818 -24.86 3.68 -10.43
CA PRO A 818 -26.19 4.21 -10.70
C PRO A 818 -26.24 5.13 -11.93
N ALA A 819 -27.02 4.74 -12.94
CA ALA A 819 -27.11 5.49 -14.19
C ALA A 819 -27.73 6.89 -14.01
N VAL A 820 -28.63 7.07 -13.04
CA VAL A 820 -29.30 8.35 -12.74
C VAL A 820 -28.33 9.47 -12.43
N TYR A 821 -27.24 9.19 -11.71
CA TYR A 821 -26.20 10.19 -11.44
C TYR A 821 -25.49 10.61 -12.72
N ARG A 822 -25.13 9.66 -13.59
CA ARG A 822 -24.48 9.99 -14.86
C ARG A 822 -25.41 10.79 -15.77
N ALA A 823 -26.65 10.33 -15.95
CA ALA A 823 -27.63 11.01 -16.79
C ALA A 823 -27.86 12.47 -16.35
N TYR A 824 -27.93 12.71 -15.04
CA TYR A 824 -28.11 14.06 -14.52
C TYR A 824 -26.84 14.92 -14.61
N PHE A 825 -25.69 14.40 -14.15
CA PHE A 825 -24.45 15.17 -14.13
C PHE A 825 -23.85 15.39 -15.52
N ASP A 826 -24.11 14.51 -16.48
CA ASP A 826 -23.75 14.71 -17.89
C ASP A 826 -24.39 15.99 -18.44
N LYS A 827 -25.71 16.10 -18.31
CA LYS A 827 -26.47 17.30 -18.70
C LYS A 827 -26.03 18.52 -17.91
N LEU A 828 -25.87 18.39 -16.59
CA LEU A 828 -25.46 19.50 -15.72
C LEU A 828 -24.10 20.07 -16.15
N MET A 829 -23.08 19.22 -16.28
CA MET A 829 -21.74 19.65 -16.63
C MET A 829 -21.68 20.16 -18.09
N THR A 830 -22.42 19.56 -19.01
CA THR A 830 -22.58 20.05 -20.39
C THR A 830 -23.22 21.44 -20.42
N SER A 831 -24.25 21.70 -19.61
CA SER A 831 -24.85 23.04 -19.46
C SER A 831 -23.87 24.07 -18.90
N PHE A 832 -22.81 23.61 -18.23
CA PHE A 832 -21.70 24.40 -17.74
C PHE A 832 -20.58 24.56 -18.78
N GLY A 833 -20.74 24.00 -19.98
CA GLY A 833 -19.76 24.05 -21.06
C GLY A 833 -18.63 23.03 -20.93
N ALA A 834 -18.79 22.01 -20.09
CA ALA A 834 -17.87 20.87 -20.10
C ALA A 834 -18.05 20.09 -21.40
N VAL A 835 -16.93 19.69 -22.03
CA VAL A 835 -16.93 18.92 -23.27
C VAL A 835 -16.03 17.71 -23.09
N ALA A 836 -16.59 16.52 -23.27
CA ALA A 836 -15.81 15.29 -23.30
C ALA A 836 -14.96 15.28 -24.58
N PRO A 837 -13.62 15.11 -24.50
CA PRO A 837 -12.77 15.11 -25.67
C PRO A 837 -12.93 13.87 -26.55
N VAL A 838 -13.45 12.78 -25.98
CA VAL A 838 -13.71 11.51 -26.68
C VAL A 838 -15.03 10.96 -26.16
N ALA A 839 -15.90 10.53 -27.07
CA ALA A 839 -17.13 9.84 -26.73
C ALA A 839 -16.86 8.32 -26.63
N CYS A 840 -17.36 7.69 -25.56
CA CYS A 840 -17.32 6.24 -25.38
C CYS A 840 -18.75 5.68 -25.38
N SER A 841 -18.95 4.51 -26.01
CA SER A 841 -20.24 3.82 -26.05
C SER A 841 -20.68 3.27 -24.68
N HIS A 842 -19.75 3.11 -23.73
CA HIS A 842 -20.02 2.58 -22.41
C HIS A 842 -19.34 3.42 -21.31
N PRO A 843 -20.05 3.79 -20.22
CA PRO A 843 -19.55 4.72 -19.20
C PRO A 843 -18.44 4.15 -18.30
N LEU A 844 -18.24 2.83 -18.32
CA LEU A 844 -17.13 2.16 -17.62
C LEU A 844 -15.94 1.87 -18.55
N VAL A 845 -15.97 2.34 -19.80
CA VAL A 845 -14.78 2.38 -20.64
C VAL A 845 -14.15 3.74 -20.44
N GLU A 846 -13.13 3.76 -19.59
CA GLU A 846 -12.32 4.95 -19.42
C GLU A 846 -11.42 5.13 -20.63
N VAL A 847 -11.44 6.34 -21.19
CA VAL A 847 -10.59 6.74 -22.30
C VAL A 847 -9.62 7.81 -21.83
N ASN A 848 -8.35 7.54 -22.10
CA ASN A 848 -7.26 8.45 -21.86
C ASN A 848 -6.52 8.76 -23.15
N ARG A 849 -5.96 9.97 -23.22
CA ARG A 849 -5.25 10.49 -24.38
C ARG A 849 -3.80 10.76 -23.98
N ILE A 850 -2.87 10.29 -24.80
CA ILE A 850 -1.46 10.67 -24.71
C ILE A 850 -1.09 11.29 -26.05
N GLN A 851 -0.69 12.55 -26.03
CA GLN A 851 -0.24 13.27 -27.22
C GLN A 851 1.28 13.23 -27.27
N SER A 852 1.83 12.67 -28.34
CA SER A 852 3.26 12.63 -28.62
C SER A 852 3.57 13.24 -29.99
N PRO A 853 4.86 13.42 -30.34
CA PRO A 853 5.26 13.76 -31.71
C PRO A 853 4.89 12.70 -32.76
N HIS A 854 4.65 11.46 -32.33
CA HIS A 854 4.32 10.32 -33.20
C HIS A 854 2.82 10.21 -33.49
N GLY A 855 1.98 10.83 -32.66
CA GLY A 855 0.54 10.86 -32.85
C GLY A 855 -0.25 10.98 -31.55
N LEU A 856 -1.55 10.72 -31.65
CA LEU A 856 -2.45 10.63 -30.50
C LEU A 856 -2.67 9.15 -30.16
N LEU A 857 -2.19 8.73 -28.99
CA LEU A 857 -2.48 7.41 -28.43
C LEU A 857 -3.75 7.48 -27.58
N LEU A 858 -4.73 6.63 -27.90
CA LEU A 858 -5.92 6.41 -27.08
C LEU A 858 -5.73 5.15 -26.24
N VAL A 859 -5.75 5.31 -24.93
CA VAL A 859 -5.68 4.19 -23.98
C VAL A 859 -7.06 3.92 -23.42
N LEU A 860 -7.57 2.72 -23.64
CA LEU A 860 -8.92 2.31 -23.24
C LEU A 860 -8.88 1.30 -22.10
N SER A 861 -9.47 1.66 -20.96
CA SER A 861 -9.59 0.81 -19.78
C SER A 861 -11.04 0.40 -19.58
N ASN A 862 -11.36 -0.85 -19.93
CA ASN A 862 -12.71 -1.40 -19.74
C ASN A 862 -12.91 -1.93 -18.32
N TRP A 863 -13.52 -1.11 -17.47
CA TRP A 863 -13.83 -1.39 -16.07
C TRP A 863 -15.12 -2.19 -15.84
N SER A 864 -15.82 -2.62 -16.91
CA SER A 864 -17.10 -3.34 -16.78
C SER A 864 -16.96 -4.81 -16.35
N GLY A 865 -15.74 -5.36 -16.37
CA GLY A 865 -15.46 -6.76 -16.03
C GLY A 865 -15.94 -7.78 -17.06
N ARG A 866 -16.42 -7.33 -18.23
CA ARG A 866 -16.86 -8.18 -19.33
C ARG A 866 -16.43 -7.61 -20.70
N PRO A 867 -16.30 -8.45 -21.73
CA PRO A 867 -16.18 -7.97 -23.10
C PRO A 867 -17.34 -7.05 -23.46
N LEU A 868 -17.06 -6.01 -24.24
CA LEU A 868 -18.05 -5.09 -24.80
C LEU A 868 -17.89 -5.12 -26.32
N GLU A 869 -19.00 -5.04 -27.04
CA GLU A 869 -18.96 -4.87 -28.50
C GLU A 869 -18.46 -3.46 -28.82
N SER A 870 -17.58 -3.38 -29.81
CA SER A 870 -16.95 -2.14 -30.28
C SER A 870 -17.93 -1.25 -31.03
#